data_AF-A0A5C2SIF2-F1
#
_entry.id   AF-A0A5C2SIF2-F1
#
_cell.length_a   1.000
_cell.length_b   1.000
_cell.length_c   1.000
_cell.angle_alpha   90.00
_cell.angle_beta   90.00
_cell.angle_gamma   90.00
#
_symmetry.space_group_name_H-M   'P 1'
#
loop_
_entity.id
_entity.type
_entity.pdbx_description
1 polymer ?
#
loop_
_entity_poly.entity_id
_entity_poly.type
_entity_poly.pdbx_seq_one_letter_code
_entity_poly.pdbx_strand_id
1 'polypeptide(L)'
;MRTASRPVDMIFSIMGLFGVVLDPSTFREDDLHGATLALIQAILAPRGRPSWLGAAFHLQFNEHIATFPTFPIASPAGPPRVRTMGREVEVSEVFGRPARLNGVMIPFPTCVIDDAGCLILTAGAIRLHAAFDVSAPGQLKFINAVDGSRWSMIPGEAGTESQAERDIYAVRIGLYGHEYDKVSVNTDPSLTIRIMLLEEHQPGLFHPRSYASLYVAELDFVLAWPDRTFCVGLSQTAKRTSAGNVICSERIICDVPVDSLEVSDPLNVLEAAPTCRFRLIDCEALVERNTLRIIELPDIPTTPFTTISYPWRGVFVDSTYSGHRFSVAGALGADPIAISVLKHACTASLIHASHYLWVDTLCIIQTSEEDKIWQIRHMYSVYKSCALCLVVPGGLQRLVPLDEVTPWIHRSWTLQEAIAPPLVVVLFAWKLGWAVGDNMVTNQAGSIREVVPGQSAIAPLSLILNASTEGFLEIGPASSQEARSGILLTCCIFGQAPSGQTPGVRNAAGASDLRRGLLAPNAIALAMAMDSNLRDRGPDIRSHAVWQSALMRTSSRPVDMILSIMGVFGVSLDPAAFHKDDRRGAAIALAQAILKRGGSASWLGAACGVPPEKTLSTFPSFPHNTINGVAFIHVNGEALKVTDLVGTVVYPMDYAGLGSLPKGSMDDTGYLTFSARATPLRYLEATDFEDLCNASTGGRIVMALDGSRWALGTATDTDTPSLNYSQRSTQVFGALLGWTNEYYPGISPLTFDNIRVVVLEEHRSDHFHVRTFFYLRRNEVRSILAWPERTFTVGGPDTPNSIAETGSLQRVLPEPAISSPLHRRSSELLRLEEAASQRAHRALPQRVLERFCEDDLQRHHSEFYVWTGMNVPPEHHNWTLV
;
A
#
# COMPACT_ATOMS: atom_id res chain seq x y z
N MET A 1 11.23 -26.17 31.05
CA MET A 1 11.03 -27.51 30.44
C MET A 1 10.08 -28.31 31.33
N ARG A 2 9.07 -29.00 30.78
CA ARG A 2 8.14 -29.89 31.52
C ARG A 2 8.20 -31.29 30.89
N THR A 3 7.79 -32.33 31.60
CA THR A 3 7.66 -33.71 31.09
C THR A 3 6.19 -34.15 31.14
N ALA A 4 5.83 -35.13 30.32
CA ALA A 4 4.51 -35.76 30.34
C ALA A 4 4.65 -37.28 30.21
N SER A 5 3.64 -38.02 30.69
CA SER A 5 3.60 -39.49 30.60
C SER A 5 3.56 -39.98 29.15
N ARG A 6 2.87 -39.24 28.28
CA ARG A 6 2.92 -39.37 26.83
C ARG A 6 3.73 -38.19 26.27
N PRO A 7 4.81 -38.40 25.51
CA PRO A 7 5.63 -37.31 24.98
C PRO A 7 4.83 -36.23 24.24
N VAL A 8 3.89 -36.61 23.36
CA VAL A 8 3.08 -35.63 22.59
C VAL A 8 2.20 -34.71 23.43
N ASP A 9 1.79 -35.13 24.63
CA ASP A 9 0.93 -34.32 25.50
C ASP A 9 1.67 -33.06 25.97
N MET A 10 3.01 -33.05 25.94
CA MET A 10 3.79 -31.83 26.16
C MET A 10 3.39 -30.72 25.19
N ILE A 11 3.17 -31.05 23.92
CA ILE A 11 2.81 -30.09 22.86
C ILE A 11 1.33 -29.71 22.96
N PHE A 12 0.45 -30.68 23.15
CA PHE A 12 -0.98 -30.41 23.30
C PHE A 12 -1.29 -29.57 24.55
N SER A 13 -0.48 -29.68 25.61
CA SER A 13 -0.64 -28.86 26.82
C SER A 13 -0.32 -27.38 26.62
N ILE A 14 0.45 -27.01 25.58
CA ILE A 14 0.89 -25.63 25.34
C ILE A 14 0.31 -25.01 24.07
N MET A 15 -0.21 -25.78 23.11
CA MET A 15 -0.69 -25.25 21.81
C MET A 15 -1.71 -24.10 21.97
N GLY A 16 -2.60 -24.20 22.96
CA GLY A 16 -3.59 -23.17 23.25
C GLY A 16 -3.00 -21.83 23.73
N LEU A 17 -1.82 -21.84 24.35
CA LEU A 17 -1.10 -20.61 24.75
C LEU A 17 -0.64 -19.80 23.52
N PHE A 18 -0.48 -20.47 22.38
CA PHE A 18 -0.09 -19.84 21.12
C PHE A 18 -1.27 -19.62 20.17
N GLY A 19 -2.51 -19.90 20.61
CA GLY A 19 -3.70 -19.82 19.76
C GLY A 19 -3.72 -20.84 18.62
N VAL A 20 -2.98 -21.95 18.76
CA VAL A 20 -2.91 -23.04 17.78
C VAL A 20 -3.78 -24.20 18.22
N VAL A 21 -4.47 -24.84 17.27
CA VAL A 21 -5.22 -26.08 17.48
C VAL A 21 -4.64 -27.15 16.57
N LEU A 22 -4.03 -28.18 17.16
CA LEU A 22 -3.60 -29.39 16.48
C LEU A 22 -4.59 -30.52 16.78
N ASP A 23 -4.90 -31.35 15.78
CA ASP A 23 -5.70 -32.56 15.99
C ASP A 23 -4.84 -33.63 16.68
N PRO A 24 -5.19 -34.10 17.89
CA PRO A 24 -4.41 -35.14 18.54
C PRO A 24 -4.40 -36.48 17.79
N SER A 25 -5.41 -36.73 16.94
CA SER A 25 -5.53 -37.99 16.19
C SER A 25 -4.52 -38.13 15.04
N THR A 26 -3.88 -37.03 14.61
CA THR A 26 -2.85 -37.07 13.56
C THR A 26 -1.47 -37.51 14.05
N PHE A 27 -1.24 -37.64 15.36
CA PHE A 27 0.08 -37.96 15.92
C PHE A 27 0.04 -39.24 16.75
N ARG A 28 1.09 -40.07 16.62
CA ARG A 28 1.29 -41.24 17.51
C ARG A 28 1.68 -40.76 18.90
N GLU A 29 1.42 -41.55 19.95
CA GLU A 29 1.70 -41.13 21.34
C GLU A 29 3.18 -40.81 21.61
N ASP A 30 4.08 -41.40 20.82
CA ASP A 30 5.53 -41.22 20.86
C ASP A 30 6.06 -40.17 19.87
N ASP A 31 5.22 -39.60 19.00
CA ASP A 31 5.61 -38.65 17.95
C ASP A 31 5.72 -37.19 18.43
N LEU A 32 6.56 -36.98 19.45
CA LEU A 32 6.84 -35.65 20.00
C LEU A 32 7.43 -34.70 18.94
N HIS A 33 8.24 -35.22 18.02
CA HIS A 33 8.93 -34.42 17.01
C HIS A 33 7.96 -33.91 15.94
N GLY A 34 7.10 -34.77 15.39
CA GLY A 34 6.06 -34.38 14.44
C GLY A 34 5.09 -33.37 15.04
N ALA A 35 4.64 -33.61 16.28
CA ALA A 35 3.77 -32.67 16.99
C ALA A 35 4.45 -31.31 17.23
N THR A 36 5.74 -31.30 17.59
CA THR A 36 6.51 -30.06 17.79
C THR A 36 6.66 -29.29 16.48
N LEU A 37 7.00 -29.97 15.38
CA LEU A 37 7.17 -29.34 14.08
C LEU A 37 5.86 -28.70 13.60
N ALA A 38 4.74 -29.43 13.72
CA ALA A 38 3.41 -28.91 13.37
C ALA A 38 3.03 -27.67 14.20
N LEU A 39 3.34 -27.67 15.51
CA LEU A 39 3.11 -26.50 16.37
C LEU A 39 3.96 -25.30 15.92
N ILE A 40 5.25 -25.51 15.62
CA ILE A 40 6.14 -24.44 15.17
C ILE A 40 5.68 -23.86 13.82
N GLN A 41 5.33 -24.71 12.86
CA GLN A 41 4.81 -24.28 11.56
C GLN A 41 3.54 -23.44 11.74
N ALA A 42 2.61 -23.87 12.59
CA ALA A 42 1.40 -23.12 12.89
C ALA A 42 1.67 -21.78 13.59
N ILE A 43 2.66 -21.72 14.49
CA ILE A 43 3.10 -20.47 15.15
C ILE A 43 3.69 -19.50 14.12
N LEU A 44 4.48 -19.98 13.16
CA LEU A 44 5.17 -19.14 12.18
C LEU A 44 4.25 -18.64 11.05
N ALA A 45 3.23 -19.41 10.66
CA ALA A 45 2.32 -19.09 9.54
C ALA A 45 1.72 -17.65 9.57
N PRO A 46 1.22 -17.10 10.70
CA PRO A 46 0.66 -15.75 10.76
C PRO A 46 1.72 -14.63 10.93
N ARG A 47 2.96 -14.83 10.47
CA ARG A 47 4.14 -13.95 10.75
C ARG A 47 4.66 -14.06 12.19
N GLY A 48 4.57 -15.25 12.78
CA GLY A 48 5.18 -15.54 14.07
C GLY A 48 6.69 -15.35 14.07
N ARG A 49 7.28 -15.17 15.25
CA ARG A 49 8.72 -15.00 15.44
C ARG A 49 9.31 -16.23 16.17
N PRO A 50 10.56 -16.62 15.88
CA PRO A 50 11.18 -17.82 16.44
C PRO A 50 11.65 -17.59 17.89
N SER A 51 10.70 -17.32 18.78
CA SER A 51 10.97 -16.97 20.18
C SER A 51 11.60 -18.10 21.00
N TRP A 52 11.62 -19.34 20.48
CA TRP A 52 12.34 -20.46 21.09
C TRP A 52 13.86 -20.39 20.85
N LEU A 53 14.33 -19.69 19.81
CA LEU A 53 15.75 -19.60 19.50
C LEU A 53 16.48 -18.89 20.63
N GLY A 54 17.44 -19.59 21.23
CA GLY A 54 18.19 -19.08 22.38
C GLY A 54 17.43 -19.14 23.70
N ALA A 55 16.18 -19.62 23.78
CA ALA A 55 15.43 -19.74 25.04
C ALA A 55 16.05 -20.77 26.01
N ALA A 56 16.78 -21.76 25.47
CA ALA A 56 17.55 -22.74 26.22
C ALA A 56 19.02 -22.69 25.81
N PHE A 57 19.62 -21.52 25.96
CA PHE A 57 20.94 -21.12 25.46
C PHE A 57 22.11 -22.08 25.80
N HIS A 58 22.04 -22.80 26.91
CA HIS A 58 23.08 -23.75 27.34
C HIS A 58 22.78 -25.23 27.00
N LEU A 59 21.61 -25.52 26.41
CA LEU A 59 21.26 -26.88 26.01
C LEU A 59 21.79 -27.19 24.61
N GLN A 60 22.08 -28.47 24.37
CA GLN A 60 22.41 -28.96 23.04
C GLN A 60 21.17 -28.88 22.12
N PHE A 61 21.45 -28.83 20.83
CA PHE A 61 20.45 -28.90 19.78
C PHE A 61 19.85 -30.31 19.68
N ASN A 62 18.57 -30.39 19.37
CA ASN A 62 17.83 -31.62 19.19
C ASN A 62 18.26 -32.32 17.90
N GLU A 63 18.41 -33.65 17.97
CA GLU A 63 18.91 -34.49 16.85
C GLU A 63 17.91 -34.68 15.71
N HIS A 64 16.67 -34.20 15.83
CA HIS A 64 15.58 -34.33 14.85
C HIS A 64 15.02 -32.97 14.39
N ILE A 65 15.12 -31.93 15.21
CA ILE A 65 14.82 -30.54 14.85
C ILE A 65 16.03 -29.69 15.25
N ALA A 66 16.97 -29.50 14.33
CA ALA A 66 18.29 -28.91 14.62
C ALA A 66 18.23 -27.55 15.34
N THR A 67 17.18 -26.76 15.12
CA THR A 67 17.04 -25.42 15.72
C THR A 67 16.27 -25.40 17.03
N PHE A 68 15.92 -26.57 17.57
CA PHE A 68 15.22 -26.72 18.84
C PHE A 68 16.17 -27.31 19.90
N PRO A 69 16.03 -26.96 21.19
CA PRO A 69 16.82 -27.60 22.24
C PRO A 69 16.41 -29.07 22.46
N THR A 70 17.34 -29.89 22.95
CA THR A 70 17.07 -31.28 23.32
C THR A 70 15.90 -31.38 24.30
N PHE A 71 14.96 -32.30 24.02
CA PHE A 71 13.79 -32.50 24.87
C PHE A 71 14.17 -33.14 26.21
N PRO A 72 13.44 -32.80 27.30
CA PRO A 72 13.64 -33.47 28.59
C PRO A 72 13.17 -34.93 28.51
N ILE A 73 13.88 -35.80 29.19
CA ILE A 73 13.53 -37.22 29.37
C ILE A 73 12.49 -37.30 30.49
N ALA A 74 11.42 -38.07 30.26
CA ALA A 74 10.38 -38.31 31.25
C ALA A 74 10.97 -38.97 32.50
N SER A 75 10.84 -38.30 33.66
CA SER A 75 11.21 -38.83 34.97
C SER A 75 9.94 -39.12 35.77
N PRO A 76 9.73 -40.35 36.28
CA PRO A 76 8.51 -40.72 37.00
C PRO A 76 8.29 -39.98 38.34
N ALA A 77 9.32 -39.37 38.92
CA ALA A 77 9.23 -38.73 40.25
C ALA A 77 10.33 -37.68 40.54
N GLY A 78 10.88 -37.01 39.53
CA GLY A 78 11.97 -36.04 39.73
C GLY A 78 11.97 -34.88 38.74
N PRO A 79 12.82 -33.86 38.95
CA PRO A 79 12.96 -32.71 38.06
C PRO A 79 13.32 -33.15 36.63
N PRO A 80 12.88 -32.41 35.59
CA PRO A 80 13.14 -32.76 34.19
C PRO A 80 14.65 -32.86 33.94
N ARG A 81 15.10 -33.94 33.29
CA ARG A 81 16.52 -34.15 32.96
C ARG A 81 16.72 -34.14 31.46
N VAL A 82 17.87 -33.67 30.99
CA VAL A 82 18.28 -33.73 29.58
C VAL A 82 19.59 -34.48 29.46
N ARG A 83 19.78 -35.21 28.35
CA ARG A 83 21.06 -35.81 28.02
C ARG A 83 21.87 -34.79 27.21
N THR A 84 23.00 -34.35 27.76
CA THR A 84 23.93 -33.43 27.10
C THR A 84 25.35 -33.94 27.25
N MET A 85 26.13 -33.95 26.17
CA MET A 85 27.51 -34.48 26.15
C MET A 85 27.66 -35.88 26.79
N GLY A 86 26.68 -36.77 26.57
CA GLY A 86 26.68 -38.13 27.10
C GLY A 86 26.36 -38.26 28.60
N ARG A 87 25.97 -37.17 29.28
CA ARG A 87 25.58 -37.17 30.70
C ARG A 87 24.14 -36.70 30.88
N GLU A 88 23.44 -37.25 31.87
CA GLU A 88 22.10 -36.78 32.25
C GLU A 88 22.18 -35.70 33.31
N VAL A 89 21.79 -34.48 32.93
CA VAL A 89 21.83 -33.29 33.78
C VAL A 89 20.41 -32.87 34.12
N GLU A 90 20.19 -32.46 35.36
CA GLU A 90 18.93 -31.85 35.79
C GLU A 90 18.74 -30.48 35.13
N VAL A 91 17.55 -30.20 34.61
CA VAL A 91 17.20 -28.89 34.05
C VAL A 91 16.67 -28.02 35.18
N SER A 92 17.57 -27.40 35.96
CA SER A 92 17.20 -26.53 37.07
C SER A 92 17.08 -25.05 36.68
N GLU A 93 17.63 -24.60 35.55
CA GLU A 93 17.66 -23.18 35.17
C GLU A 93 17.35 -22.94 33.68
N VAL A 94 16.28 -22.17 33.41
CA VAL A 94 16.00 -21.57 32.09
C VAL A 94 16.48 -20.13 32.15
N PHE A 95 17.58 -19.81 31.48
CA PHE A 95 18.17 -18.48 31.54
C PHE A 95 17.59 -17.53 30.51
N GLY A 96 17.10 -16.38 31.00
CA GLY A 96 16.93 -15.14 30.24
C GLY A 96 15.60 -15.00 29.49
N ARG A 97 14.95 -13.84 29.63
CA ARG A 97 13.79 -13.44 28.83
C ARG A 97 14.22 -12.51 27.71
N PRO A 98 13.51 -12.48 26.58
CA PRO A 98 13.71 -11.44 25.58
C PRO A 98 13.49 -10.07 26.22
N ALA A 99 14.49 -9.20 26.13
CA ALA A 99 14.43 -7.84 26.64
C ALA A 99 13.80 -6.88 25.60
N ARG A 100 13.19 -5.80 26.09
CA ARG A 100 12.60 -4.74 25.26
C ARG A 100 13.45 -3.48 25.33
N LEU A 101 13.70 -2.84 24.19
CA LEU A 101 14.32 -1.52 24.06
C LEU A 101 13.22 -0.47 23.94
N ASN A 102 13.11 0.46 24.90
CA ASN A 102 12.10 1.54 24.88
C ASN A 102 10.65 1.07 24.66
N GLY A 103 10.29 -0.11 25.21
CA GLY A 103 8.97 -0.73 25.02
C GLY A 103 8.80 -1.52 23.72
N VAL A 104 9.77 -1.47 22.80
CA VAL A 104 9.81 -2.20 21.53
C VAL A 104 10.69 -3.44 21.69
N MET A 105 10.20 -4.61 21.28
CA MET A 105 11.01 -5.84 21.23
C MET A 105 12.11 -5.67 20.18
N ILE A 106 13.38 -5.95 20.53
CA ILE A 106 14.40 -6.14 19.48
C ILE A 106 13.97 -7.39 18.68
N PRO A 107 13.71 -7.25 17.37
CA PRO A 107 13.04 -8.30 16.62
C PRO A 107 13.92 -9.54 16.52
N PHE A 108 13.34 -10.69 16.89
CA PHE A 108 13.87 -12.00 16.49
C PHE A 108 14.00 -12.09 14.96
N PRO A 109 14.91 -12.94 14.44
CA PRO A 109 15.02 -13.22 13.01
C PRO A 109 13.66 -13.49 12.37
N THR A 110 13.45 -13.03 11.14
CA THR A 110 12.34 -13.54 10.33
C THR A 110 12.68 -14.96 9.90
N CYS A 111 11.76 -15.91 10.03
CA CYS A 111 12.02 -17.28 9.62
C CYS A 111 10.78 -18.04 9.17
N VAL A 112 11.01 -19.11 8.41
CA VAL A 112 10.05 -20.18 8.11
C VAL A 112 10.71 -21.53 8.39
N ILE A 113 9.93 -22.57 8.71
CA ILE A 113 10.42 -23.93 8.88
C ILE A 113 9.71 -24.84 7.89
N ASP A 114 10.45 -25.69 7.18
CA ASP A 114 9.88 -26.66 6.24
C ASP A 114 9.41 -27.95 6.94
N ASP A 115 8.80 -28.85 6.17
CA ASP A 115 8.31 -30.15 6.65
C ASP A 115 9.44 -31.12 7.09
N ALA A 116 10.70 -30.80 6.76
CA ALA A 116 11.88 -31.55 7.17
C ALA A 116 12.53 -30.96 8.45
N GLY A 117 11.96 -29.91 9.02
CA GLY A 117 12.50 -29.23 10.20
C GLY A 117 13.68 -28.29 9.91
N CYS A 118 13.93 -27.94 8.64
CA CYS A 118 14.94 -26.96 8.26
C CYS A 118 14.39 -25.55 8.42
N LEU A 119 15.09 -24.74 9.22
CA LEU A 119 14.75 -23.36 9.51
C LEU A 119 15.45 -22.44 8.51
N ILE A 120 14.68 -21.72 7.70
CA ILE A 120 15.20 -20.65 6.86
C ILE A 120 15.05 -19.35 7.65
N LEU A 121 16.15 -18.72 8.03
CA LEU A 121 16.15 -17.50 8.84
C LEU A 121 16.99 -16.39 8.21
N THR A 122 16.51 -15.15 8.30
CA THR A 122 17.24 -13.96 7.88
C THR A 122 17.57 -13.11 9.11
N ALA A 123 18.86 -12.84 9.31
CA ALA A 123 19.35 -12.04 10.44
C ALA A 123 20.75 -11.47 10.19
N GLY A 124 21.06 -10.37 10.88
CA GLY A 124 22.38 -9.77 10.94
C GLY A 124 23.43 -10.80 11.32
N ALA A 125 24.42 -10.99 10.46
CA ALA A 125 25.44 -12.00 10.63
C ALA A 125 26.80 -11.57 10.10
N ILE A 126 27.85 -12.12 10.71
CA ILE A 126 29.24 -11.97 10.25
C ILE A 126 29.90 -13.34 10.16
N ARG A 127 30.86 -13.48 9.24
CA ARG A 127 31.72 -14.65 9.18
C ARG A 127 32.74 -14.58 10.33
N LEU A 128 33.01 -15.73 10.94
CA LEU A 128 33.97 -15.89 12.01
C LEU A 128 35.23 -16.57 11.50
N HIS A 129 36.34 -16.29 12.20
CA HIS A 129 37.64 -16.89 11.95
C HIS A 129 38.11 -17.61 13.22
N ALA A 130 38.75 -18.78 13.08
CA ALA A 130 39.32 -19.47 14.24
C ALA A 130 40.39 -18.60 14.91
N ALA A 131 40.28 -18.45 16.23
CA ALA A 131 41.25 -17.70 17.01
C ALA A 131 42.41 -18.62 17.39
N PHE A 132 43.55 -18.47 16.72
CA PHE A 132 44.82 -19.06 17.17
C PHE A 132 45.44 -18.17 18.25
N ASP A 133 46.19 -18.78 19.16
CA ASP A 133 46.73 -18.16 20.37
C ASP A 133 47.65 -16.97 20.02
N VAL A 134 47.11 -15.75 20.04
CA VAL A 134 47.85 -14.52 19.72
C VAL A 134 47.83 -13.60 20.94
N SER A 135 48.92 -13.64 21.69
CA SER A 135 49.28 -12.68 22.74
C SER A 135 49.76 -11.35 22.13
N ALA A 136 48.95 -10.71 21.27
CA ALA A 136 49.24 -9.39 20.72
C ALA A 136 48.27 -8.33 21.28
N PRO A 137 48.78 -7.20 21.83
CA PRO A 137 47.95 -6.13 22.36
C PRO A 137 47.44 -5.26 21.21
N GLY A 138 46.31 -5.67 20.64
CA GLY A 138 45.51 -4.93 19.67
C GLY A 138 44.06 -5.37 19.80
N GLN A 139 43.12 -4.47 19.53
CA GLN A 139 41.69 -4.53 19.88
C GLN A 139 40.90 -5.61 19.10
N LEU A 140 41.32 -6.87 19.14
CA LEU A 140 40.59 -8.00 18.55
C LEU A 140 39.37 -8.33 19.40
N LYS A 141 38.17 -8.28 18.81
CA LYS A 141 36.93 -8.70 19.47
C LYS A 141 36.70 -10.21 19.26
N PHE A 142 36.65 -10.96 20.35
CA PHE A 142 36.48 -12.42 20.35
C PHE A 142 35.08 -12.83 20.83
N ILE A 143 34.59 -13.96 20.31
CA ILE A 143 33.38 -14.65 20.79
C ILE A 143 33.82 -15.94 21.49
N ASN A 144 33.36 -16.13 22.73
CA ASN A 144 33.45 -17.40 23.43
C ASN A 144 32.09 -18.10 23.33
N ALA A 145 32.09 -19.27 22.71
CA ALA A 145 30.90 -20.09 22.52
C ALA A 145 30.65 -20.99 23.74
N VAL A 146 29.39 -21.40 23.93
CA VAL A 146 28.98 -22.32 25.00
C VAL A 146 29.67 -23.68 24.90
N ASP A 147 29.98 -24.15 23.69
CA ASP A 147 30.74 -25.38 23.45
C ASP A 147 32.25 -25.27 23.82
N GLY A 148 32.70 -24.10 24.29
CA GLY A 148 34.09 -23.82 24.64
C GLY A 148 34.95 -23.36 23.47
N SER A 149 34.41 -23.27 22.25
CA SER A 149 35.14 -22.74 21.10
C SER A 149 35.30 -21.23 21.16
N ARG A 150 36.41 -20.72 20.61
CA ARG A 150 36.74 -19.28 20.60
C ARG A 150 36.97 -18.81 19.18
N TRP A 151 36.30 -17.72 18.81
CA TRP A 151 36.26 -17.19 17.45
C TRP A 151 36.64 -15.70 17.42
N SER A 152 37.30 -15.26 16.35
CA SER A 152 37.55 -13.85 16.07
C SER A 152 36.44 -13.29 15.15
N MET A 153 35.96 -12.09 15.47
CA MET A 153 35.00 -11.33 14.64
C MET A 153 35.69 -10.39 13.64
N ILE A 154 37.02 -10.26 13.71
CA ILE A 154 37.83 -9.41 12.85
C ILE A 154 38.84 -10.30 12.12
N PRO A 155 39.02 -10.16 10.80
CA PRO A 155 40.05 -10.88 10.06
C PRO A 155 41.44 -10.53 10.63
N GLY A 156 42.21 -11.53 11.06
CA GLY A 156 43.62 -11.35 11.39
C GLY A 156 44.48 -11.38 10.12
N GLU A 157 45.62 -10.69 10.12
CA GLU A 157 46.63 -10.88 9.08
C GLU A 157 47.00 -12.36 9.00
N ALA A 158 46.94 -12.90 7.79
CA ALA A 158 46.98 -14.33 7.51
C ALA A 158 48.24 -15.01 8.08
N GLY A 159 48.08 -15.70 9.20
CA GLY A 159 48.97 -16.78 9.61
C GLY A 159 48.72 -17.98 8.69
N THR A 160 49.80 -18.46 8.08
CA THR A 160 49.94 -19.60 7.16
C THR A 160 48.85 -20.68 7.22
N GLU A 161 48.35 -21.01 6.02
CA GLU A 161 47.45 -22.11 5.66
C GLU A 161 47.60 -23.37 6.52
N SER A 162 46.50 -23.79 7.15
CA SER A 162 46.31 -25.16 7.58
C SER A 162 44.82 -25.52 7.61
N GLN A 163 44.43 -26.38 6.67
CA GLN A 163 43.20 -27.16 6.56
C GLN A 163 41.87 -26.40 6.40
N ALA A 164 41.05 -26.91 5.49
CA ALA A 164 39.73 -26.39 5.14
C ALA A 164 38.79 -26.39 6.35
N GLU A 165 38.85 -25.33 7.16
CA GLU A 165 37.82 -25.05 8.14
C GLU A 165 36.57 -24.56 7.39
N ARG A 166 35.47 -25.25 7.64
CA ARG A 166 34.13 -24.89 7.17
C ARG A 166 33.77 -23.48 7.61
N ASP A 167 32.98 -22.79 6.80
CA ASP A 167 32.58 -21.42 7.09
C ASP A 167 31.66 -21.37 8.30
N ILE A 168 32.01 -20.53 9.26
CA ILE A 168 31.25 -20.36 10.49
C ILE A 168 30.76 -18.92 10.58
N TYR A 169 29.50 -18.76 10.97
CA TYR A 169 28.82 -17.48 11.07
C TYR A 169 28.30 -17.24 12.48
N ALA A 170 28.51 -16.02 12.99
CA ALA A 170 27.76 -15.50 14.11
C ALA A 170 26.47 -14.86 13.59
N VAL A 171 25.33 -15.36 14.04
CA VAL A 171 24.00 -14.87 13.66
C VAL A 171 23.30 -14.27 14.88
N ARG A 172 22.89 -13.01 14.78
CA ARG A 172 22.18 -12.30 15.85
C ARG A 172 20.78 -12.89 16.05
N ILE A 173 20.45 -13.30 17.28
CA ILE A 173 19.13 -13.84 17.63
C ILE A 173 18.26 -12.79 18.33
N GLY A 174 18.82 -12.09 19.32
CA GLY A 174 18.05 -11.12 20.11
C GLY A 174 18.74 -10.72 21.41
N LEU A 175 18.12 -9.80 22.15
CA LEU A 175 18.59 -9.29 23.44
C LEU A 175 17.87 -9.98 24.59
N TYR A 176 18.60 -10.35 25.64
CA TYR A 176 18.11 -11.15 26.76
C TYR A 176 18.50 -10.52 28.11
N GLY A 177 17.60 -10.57 29.10
CA GLY A 177 17.82 -10.05 30.46
C GLY A 177 17.43 -11.04 31.55
N HIS A 178 17.93 -10.82 32.78
CA HIS A 178 17.80 -11.76 33.90
C HIS A 178 16.61 -11.52 34.85
N GLU A 179 16.00 -10.32 34.96
CA GLU A 179 14.90 -10.07 35.93
C GLU A 179 13.70 -9.24 35.42
N TYR A 180 12.59 -9.34 36.16
CA TYR A 180 11.32 -8.62 35.96
C TYR A 180 11.41 -7.20 36.53
N ASP A 181 11.65 -6.18 35.70
CA ASP A 181 10.87 -4.94 35.67
C ASP A 181 11.51 -3.87 34.79
N LYS A 182 10.67 -3.04 34.16
CA LYS A 182 10.95 -1.86 33.30
C LYS A 182 12.41 -1.39 33.26
N VAL A 183 13.18 -1.87 32.29
CA VAL A 183 14.60 -1.51 32.10
C VAL A 183 14.80 -0.55 30.93
N SER A 184 15.63 0.49 31.12
CA SER A 184 16.23 1.29 30.04
C SER A 184 17.59 0.69 29.65
N VAL A 185 17.83 0.53 28.34
CA VAL A 185 19.00 -0.20 27.80
C VAL A 185 20.34 0.47 28.10
N ASN A 186 20.35 1.76 28.44
CA ASN A 186 21.60 2.50 28.68
C ASN A 186 22.23 2.29 30.08
N THR A 187 21.60 1.53 30.99
CA THR A 187 22.08 1.45 32.39
C THR A 187 22.10 0.05 33.03
N ASP A 188 21.62 -1.01 32.37
CA ASP A 188 21.56 -2.35 32.97
C ASP A 188 22.66 -3.29 32.44
N PRO A 189 23.69 -3.61 33.25
CA PRO A 189 24.77 -4.51 32.86
C PRO A 189 24.34 -5.99 32.76
N SER A 190 23.12 -6.34 33.16
CA SER A 190 22.60 -7.72 33.11
C SER A 190 22.06 -8.13 31.72
N LEU A 191 21.95 -7.19 30.79
CA LEU A 191 21.51 -7.45 29.42
C LEU A 191 22.62 -8.07 28.56
N THR A 192 22.28 -9.15 27.84
CA THR A 192 23.18 -9.88 26.95
C THR A 192 22.58 -10.03 25.57
N ILE A 193 23.41 -9.93 24.54
CA ILE A 193 23.05 -10.18 23.15
C ILE A 193 23.32 -11.65 22.86
N ARG A 194 22.29 -12.44 22.51
CA ARG A 194 22.45 -13.85 22.16
C ARG A 194 22.69 -14.02 20.66
N ILE A 195 23.69 -14.83 20.34
CA ILE A 195 24.15 -15.15 18.99
C ILE A 195 24.11 -16.67 18.81
N MET A 196 23.69 -17.10 17.62
CA MET A 196 23.77 -18.49 17.16
C MET A 196 24.99 -18.64 16.26
N LEU A 197 25.81 -19.65 16.53
CA LEU A 197 26.92 -20.04 15.67
C LEU A 197 26.41 -21.06 14.67
N LEU A 198 26.54 -20.74 13.38
CA LEU A 198 26.17 -21.63 12.29
C LEU A 198 27.42 -22.10 11.57
N GLU A 199 27.53 -23.41 11.33
CA GLU A 199 28.61 -24.00 10.55
C GLU A 199 28.05 -24.50 9.22
N GLU A 200 28.68 -24.10 8.13
CA GLU A 200 28.35 -24.56 6.80
C GLU A 200 28.88 -25.99 6.59
N HIS A 201 28.00 -26.96 6.41
CA HIS A 201 28.42 -28.33 6.12
C HIS A 201 28.29 -28.70 4.64
N GLN A 202 27.47 -27.95 3.89
CA GLN A 202 27.37 -27.97 2.43
C GLN A 202 27.09 -26.54 1.96
N PRO A 203 27.44 -26.17 0.71
CA PRO A 203 27.18 -24.83 0.19
C PRO A 203 25.72 -24.41 0.38
N GLY A 204 25.49 -23.35 1.15
CA GLY A 204 24.16 -22.82 1.48
C GLY A 204 23.37 -23.56 2.57
N LEU A 205 23.90 -24.66 3.11
CA LEU A 205 23.29 -25.44 4.19
C LEU A 205 24.14 -25.42 5.44
N PHE A 206 23.49 -25.01 6.53
CA PHE A 206 24.11 -24.77 7.80
C PHE A 206 23.54 -25.72 8.85
N HIS A 207 24.36 -26.12 9.80
CA HIS A 207 23.87 -26.69 11.04
C HIS A 207 24.22 -25.74 12.19
N PRO A 208 23.36 -25.67 13.22
CA PRO A 208 23.69 -24.90 14.38
C PRO A 208 24.81 -25.63 15.16
N ARG A 209 25.85 -24.89 15.51
CA ARG A 209 27.05 -25.41 16.16
C ARG A 209 27.00 -25.18 17.66
N SER A 210 26.78 -23.92 18.06
CA SER A 210 26.71 -23.52 19.46
C SER A 210 25.96 -22.19 19.58
N TYR A 211 25.71 -21.75 20.81
CA TYR A 211 25.34 -20.37 21.10
C TYR A 211 26.52 -19.60 21.70
N ALA A 212 26.44 -18.27 21.65
CA ALA A 212 27.36 -17.36 22.32
C ALA A 212 26.65 -16.07 22.74
N SER A 213 27.23 -15.35 23.70
CA SER A 213 26.66 -14.11 24.21
C SER A 213 27.68 -12.98 24.18
N LEU A 214 27.23 -11.79 23.79
CA LEU A 214 27.99 -10.55 23.92
C LEU A 214 27.35 -9.63 24.94
N TYR A 215 28.14 -8.73 25.51
CA TYR A 215 27.65 -7.68 26.40
C TYR A 215 26.80 -6.68 25.63
N VAL A 216 25.80 -6.07 26.27
CA VAL A 216 24.96 -5.03 25.66
C VAL A 216 25.74 -3.81 25.15
N ALA A 217 26.93 -3.54 25.68
CA ALA A 217 27.84 -2.50 25.18
C ALA A 217 28.25 -2.71 23.70
N GLU A 218 28.15 -3.95 23.19
CA GLU A 218 28.44 -4.31 21.81
C GLU A 218 27.22 -4.17 20.89
N LEU A 219 26.08 -3.65 21.39
CA LEU A 219 24.81 -3.66 20.65
C LEU A 219 24.89 -2.91 19.33
N ASP A 220 25.44 -1.70 19.31
CA ASP A 220 25.56 -0.91 18.07
C ASP A 220 26.44 -1.61 17.02
N PHE A 221 27.50 -2.28 17.48
CA PHE A 221 28.37 -3.09 16.62
C PHE A 221 27.61 -4.29 16.01
N VAL A 222 26.82 -5.00 16.82
CA VAL A 222 26.03 -6.16 16.37
C VAL A 222 24.80 -5.75 15.56
N LEU A 223 24.25 -4.56 15.79
CA LEU A 223 23.16 -3.99 14.99
C LEU A 223 23.62 -3.60 13.58
N ALA A 224 24.90 -3.26 13.41
CA ALA A 224 25.51 -2.96 12.12
C ALA A 224 25.85 -4.21 11.27
N TRP A 225 25.64 -5.43 11.78
CA TRP A 225 25.91 -6.65 11.01
C TRP A 225 24.95 -6.76 9.80
N PRO A 226 25.46 -7.10 8.60
CA PRO A 226 24.62 -7.23 7.42
C PRO A 226 23.67 -8.41 7.57
N ASP A 227 22.42 -8.24 7.16
CA ASP A 227 21.45 -9.33 7.15
C ASP A 227 21.84 -10.39 6.12
N ARG A 228 21.80 -11.66 6.52
CA ARG A 228 22.01 -12.81 5.64
C ARG A 228 20.95 -13.87 5.91
N THR A 229 20.55 -14.58 4.86
CA THR A 229 19.65 -15.73 4.95
C THR A 229 20.44 -17.02 5.09
N PHE A 230 20.04 -17.86 6.05
CA PHE A 230 20.63 -19.15 6.34
C PHE A 230 19.56 -20.24 6.27
N CYS A 231 19.88 -21.37 5.64
CA CYS A 231 19.09 -22.60 5.73
C CYS A 231 19.73 -23.51 6.78
N VAL A 232 19.04 -23.71 7.91
CA VAL A 232 19.58 -24.38 9.10
C VAL A 232 18.86 -25.71 9.35
N GLY A 233 19.54 -26.84 9.21
CA GLY A 233 18.92 -28.18 9.29
C GLY A 233 19.90 -29.29 9.69
N LEU A 234 19.43 -30.55 9.71
CA LEU A 234 20.27 -31.72 10.01
C LEU A 234 20.95 -32.26 8.74
N SER A 235 22.19 -32.70 8.88
CA SER A 235 23.01 -33.25 7.78
C SER A 235 22.39 -34.47 7.06
N GLN A 236 21.48 -35.21 7.72
CA GLN A 236 20.87 -36.44 7.19
C GLN A 236 19.43 -36.30 6.67
N THR A 237 18.70 -35.23 7.02
CA THR A 237 17.30 -35.03 6.56
C THR A 237 17.21 -34.36 5.19
N ALA A 238 18.34 -33.94 4.61
CA ALA A 238 18.44 -33.59 3.21
C ALA A 238 18.25 -34.84 2.32
N LYS A 239 17.00 -35.25 2.09
CA LYS A 239 16.69 -36.23 1.04
C LYS A 239 17.17 -35.68 -0.30
N ARG A 240 18.25 -36.27 -0.83
CA ARG A 240 18.56 -36.24 -2.26
C ARG A 240 17.35 -36.81 -3.02
N THR A 241 16.60 -35.95 -3.68
CA THR A 241 15.85 -36.33 -4.88
C THR A 241 16.80 -36.21 -6.08
N SER A 242 16.58 -37.00 -7.11
CA SER A 242 17.52 -37.30 -8.21
C SER A 242 17.80 -36.15 -9.19
N ALA A 243 17.75 -34.91 -8.74
CA ALA A 243 18.31 -33.73 -9.41
C ALA A 243 18.71 -32.73 -8.32
N GLY A 244 19.99 -32.65 -8.00
CA GLY A 244 20.52 -31.92 -6.84
C GLY A 244 20.31 -30.41 -6.90
N ASN A 245 19.16 -29.93 -6.42
CA ASN A 245 18.89 -28.57 -5.94
C ASN A 245 17.53 -28.58 -5.21
N VAL A 246 17.49 -28.20 -3.93
CA VAL A 246 16.27 -27.68 -3.29
C VAL A 246 16.61 -26.42 -2.49
N ILE A 247 16.90 -25.35 -3.23
CA ILE A 247 16.20 -24.07 -3.03
C ILE A 247 14.73 -24.36 -3.41
N CYS A 248 13.71 -23.75 -2.80
CA CYS A 248 12.33 -23.79 -3.35
C CYS A 248 12.41 -23.62 -4.86
N SER A 249 12.29 -24.69 -5.67
CA SER A 249 13.03 -24.79 -6.94
C SER A 249 12.97 -23.50 -7.76
N GLU A 250 13.97 -22.63 -7.57
CA GLU A 250 14.08 -21.35 -8.25
C GLU A 250 14.54 -21.73 -9.65
N ARG A 251 13.57 -21.94 -10.52
CA ARG A 251 13.86 -22.20 -11.91
C ARG A 251 14.22 -20.85 -12.51
N ILE A 252 15.49 -20.67 -12.87
CA ILE A 252 15.90 -19.55 -13.70
C ILE A 252 15.25 -19.76 -15.07
N ILE A 253 14.40 -18.82 -15.46
CA ILE A 253 13.62 -18.87 -16.68
C ILE A 253 14.07 -17.82 -17.70
N CYS A 254 14.82 -16.81 -17.27
CA CYS A 254 15.53 -15.86 -18.10
C CYS A 254 16.88 -15.54 -17.42
N ASP A 255 17.96 -15.54 -18.19
CA ASP A 255 19.31 -15.18 -17.72
C ASP A 255 20.09 -14.61 -18.91
N VAL A 256 19.90 -13.32 -19.18
CA VAL A 256 20.46 -12.66 -20.38
C VAL A 256 21.29 -11.44 -20.00
N PRO A 257 22.46 -11.24 -20.63
CA PRO A 257 23.22 -10.01 -20.46
C PRO A 257 22.36 -8.81 -20.85
N VAL A 258 22.44 -7.74 -20.05
CA VAL A 258 21.67 -6.53 -20.34
C VAL A 258 22.00 -5.96 -21.73
N ASP A 259 23.27 -6.02 -22.13
CA ASP A 259 23.78 -5.47 -23.40
C ASP A 259 23.17 -6.13 -24.65
N SER A 260 22.59 -7.34 -24.54
CA SER A 260 21.90 -8.00 -25.66
C SER A 260 20.43 -7.62 -25.80
N LEU A 261 19.88 -6.83 -24.87
CA LEU A 261 18.47 -6.43 -24.90
C LEU A 261 18.28 -5.21 -25.80
N GLU A 262 17.33 -5.27 -26.73
CA GLU A 262 17.07 -4.17 -27.66
C GLU A 262 15.56 -3.87 -27.80
N VAL A 263 15.25 -2.70 -28.36
CA VAL A 263 13.86 -2.33 -28.69
C VAL A 263 13.37 -3.10 -29.93
N SER A 264 14.26 -3.35 -30.89
CA SER A 264 14.03 -4.03 -32.18
C SER A 264 13.73 -5.52 -32.04
N ASP A 265 14.27 -6.16 -31.01
CA ASP A 265 14.08 -7.57 -30.70
C ASP A 265 13.43 -7.71 -29.32
N PRO A 266 12.09 -7.67 -29.23
CA PRO A 266 11.39 -7.68 -27.95
C PRO A 266 11.70 -8.94 -27.16
N LEU A 267 12.10 -8.77 -25.90
CA LEU A 267 12.35 -9.87 -24.98
C LEU A 267 11.10 -10.74 -24.88
N ASN A 268 11.18 -11.93 -25.46
CA ASN A 268 10.14 -12.94 -25.32
C ASN A 268 10.44 -13.72 -24.06
N VAL A 269 9.93 -13.19 -22.94
CA VAL A 269 10.38 -13.60 -21.60
C VAL A 269 10.34 -15.13 -21.45
N LEU A 270 9.41 -15.85 -22.07
CA LEU A 270 9.07 -17.22 -21.63
C LEU A 270 8.35 -18.09 -22.68
N GLU A 271 8.96 -18.41 -23.82
CA GLU A 271 8.33 -19.32 -24.82
C GLU A 271 8.03 -20.73 -24.26
N ALA A 272 8.72 -21.15 -23.19
CA ALA A 272 8.63 -22.49 -22.61
C ALA A 272 8.41 -22.51 -21.08
N ALA A 273 8.05 -21.39 -20.45
CA ALA A 273 7.79 -21.38 -19.01
C ALA A 273 6.35 -21.79 -18.69
N PRO A 274 6.12 -22.54 -17.60
CA PRO A 274 4.77 -22.91 -17.15
C PRO A 274 3.89 -21.68 -16.89
N THR A 275 2.65 -21.65 -17.35
CA THR A 275 1.70 -20.59 -16.96
C THR A 275 1.32 -20.69 -15.48
N CYS A 276 0.73 -19.63 -14.94
CA CYS A 276 0.14 -19.59 -13.59
C CYS A 276 1.17 -19.80 -12.47
N ARG A 277 2.32 -19.11 -12.56
CA ARG A 277 3.41 -19.12 -11.58
C ARG A 277 3.84 -17.71 -11.20
N PHE A 278 4.45 -17.56 -10.01
CA PHE A 278 5.05 -16.30 -9.60
C PHE A 278 6.45 -16.18 -10.16
N ARG A 279 6.87 -14.95 -10.47
CA ARG A 279 8.17 -14.68 -11.08
C ARG A 279 8.74 -13.40 -10.53
N LEU A 280 10.05 -13.36 -10.36
CA LEU A 280 10.74 -12.20 -9.80
C LEU A 280 12.08 -12.00 -10.49
N ILE A 281 12.48 -10.74 -10.62
CA ILE A 281 13.80 -10.32 -11.08
C ILE A 281 14.78 -10.42 -9.92
N ASP A 282 15.95 -11.00 -10.16
CA ASP A 282 17.08 -10.97 -9.22
C ASP A 282 17.77 -9.60 -9.31
N CYS A 283 17.63 -8.79 -8.25
CA CYS A 283 18.16 -7.43 -8.20
C CYS A 283 19.69 -7.40 -8.19
N GLU A 284 20.32 -8.36 -7.52
CA GLU A 284 21.79 -8.44 -7.42
C GLU A 284 22.40 -8.79 -8.78
N ALA A 285 21.79 -9.73 -9.51
CA ALA A 285 22.23 -10.06 -10.87
C ALA A 285 22.15 -8.84 -11.81
N LEU A 286 21.12 -8.01 -11.70
CA LEU A 286 20.99 -6.84 -12.56
C LEU A 286 22.00 -5.73 -12.19
N VAL A 287 22.18 -5.46 -10.90
CA VAL A 287 23.01 -4.35 -10.40
C VAL A 287 24.50 -4.69 -10.46
N GLU A 288 24.89 -5.88 -10.00
CA GLU A 288 26.30 -6.26 -9.86
C GLU A 288 26.83 -7.02 -11.09
N ARG A 289 25.99 -7.89 -11.69
CA ARG A 289 26.40 -8.78 -12.79
C ARG A 289 25.95 -8.30 -14.17
N ASN A 290 25.31 -7.12 -14.25
CA ASN A 290 24.75 -6.57 -15.51
C ASN A 290 23.90 -7.58 -16.29
N THR A 291 23.13 -8.42 -15.59
CA THR A 291 22.38 -9.54 -16.16
C THR A 291 20.92 -9.48 -15.74
N LEU A 292 19.99 -9.48 -16.70
CA LEU A 292 18.57 -9.62 -16.40
C LEU A 292 18.27 -11.09 -16.13
N ARG A 293 18.13 -11.43 -14.86
CA ARG A 293 17.77 -12.77 -14.41
C ARG A 293 16.36 -12.78 -13.82
N ILE A 294 15.51 -13.68 -14.31
CA ILE A 294 14.16 -13.90 -13.79
C ILE A 294 14.05 -15.32 -13.27
N ILE A 295 13.62 -15.43 -12.02
CA ILE A 295 13.33 -16.71 -11.36
C ILE A 295 11.83 -16.97 -11.34
N GLU A 296 11.46 -18.24 -11.39
CA GLU A 296 10.11 -18.74 -11.23
C GLU A 296 9.94 -19.39 -9.85
N LEU A 297 8.78 -19.13 -9.23
CA LEU A 297 8.41 -19.60 -7.91
C LEU A 297 7.02 -20.25 -7.94
N PRO A 298 6.80 -21.32 -7.16
CA PRO A 298 5.51 -22.00 -7.12
C PRO A 298 4.42 -21.16 -6.45
N ASP A 299 4.80 -20.35 -5.46
CA ASP A 299 3.93 -19.52 -4.60
C ASP A 299 4.57 -18.14 -4.36
N ILE A 300 3.80 -17.19 -3.81
CA ILE A 300 4.32 -15.88 -3.39
C ILE A 300 5.41 -16.14 -2.33
N PRO A 301 6.63 -15.60 -2.50
CA PRO A 301 7.70 -15.90 -1.56
C PRO A 301 7.40 -15.31 -0.19
N THR A 302 7.87 -16.01 0.84
CA THR A 302 7.93 -15.49 2.21
C THR A 302 9.13 -14.57 2.41
N THR A 303 10.13 -14.62 1.50
CA THR A 303 11.26 -13.70 1.49
C THR A 303 10.82 -12.30 1.04
N PRO A 304 11.41 -11.23 1.60
CA PRO A 304 11.12 -9.86 1.18
C PRO A 304 11.39 -9.67 -0.32
N PHE A 305 10.37 -9.17 -1.02
CA PHE A 305 10.48 -8.74 -2.40
C PHE A 305 9.82 -7.36 -2.55
N THR A 306 10.27 -6.63 -3.56
CA THR A 306 9.73 -5.34 -3.95
C THR A 306 8.79 -5.51 -5.12
N THR A 307 7.74 -4.70 -5.20
CA THR A 307 6.91 -4.53 -6.40
C THR A 307 7.14 -3.15 -6.99
N ILE A 308 7.00 -2.99 -8.30
CA ILE A 308 6.96 -1.66 -8.93
C ILE A 308 5.53 -1.27 -9.30
N SER A 309 5.24 0.03 -9.25
CA SER A 309 3.98 0.64 -9.64
C SER A 309 4.26 1.76 -10.64
N TYR A 310 3.76 1.63 -11.87
CA TYR A 310 4.11 2.57 -12.94
C TYR A 310 3.04 2.63 -14.04
N PRO A 311 2.97 3.72 -14.81
CA PRO A 311 2.19 3.75 -16.04
C PRO A 311 2.91 3.01 -17.18
N TRP A 312 2.20 2.10 -17.84
CA TRP A 312 2.70 1.43 -19.05
C TRP A 312 3.03 2.42 -20.17
N ARG A 313 2.30 3.54 -20.24
CA ARG A 313 2.64 4.70 -21.07
C ARG A 313 2.94 5.88 -20.16
N GLY A 314 4.22 6.11 -19.99
CA GLY A 314 4.77 7.10 -19.08
C GLY A 314 4.86 8.50 -19.69
N VAL A 315 5.75 9.29 -19.13
CA VAL A 315 6.11 10.59 -19.70
C VAL A 315 6.93 10.36 -20.96
N PHE A 316 6.57 11.06 -22.03
CA PHE A 316 7.21 10.94 -23.33
C PHE A 316 8.72 11.20 -23.24
N VAL A 317 9.45 10.41 -24.02
CA VAL A 317 10.88 10.54 -24.22
C VAL A 317 11.11 10.78 -25.71
N ASP A 318 11.83 11.85 -26.04
CA ASP A 318 12.07 12.22 -27.43
C ASP A 318 13.10 11.31 -28.13
N SER A 319 13.26 11.49 -29.44
CA SER A 319 14.21 10.72 -30.25
C SER A 319 15.68 11.02 -29.95
N THR A 320 15.98 12.01 -29.11
CA THR A 320 17.36 12.38 -28.74
C THR A 320 17.85 11.63 -27.51
N TYR A 321 16.96 10.98 -26.76
CA TYR A 321 17.33 10.13 -25.64
C TYR A 321 18.10 8.90 -26.11
N SER A 322 19.37 8.81 -25.69
CA SER A 322 20.31 7.75 -26.05
C SER A 322 20.41 6.62 -25.01
N GLY A 323 19.55 6.62 -23.98
CA GLY A 323 19.57 5.59 -22.95
C GLY A 323 19.19 4.21 -23.50
N HIS A 324 19.90 3.18 -23.03
CA HIS A 324 19.67 1.80 -23.41
C HIS A 324 18.32 1.29 -22.91
N ARG A 325 17.50 0.79 -23.83
CA ARG A 325 16.12 0.36 -23.60
C ARG A 325 15.81 -0.92 -24.35
N PHE A 326 14.79 -1.63 -23.89
CA PHE A 326 14.30 -2.84 -24.54
C PHE A 326 12.78 -2.98 -24.44
N SER A 327 12.21 -3.72 -25.39
CA SER A 327 10.77 -4.02 -25.46
C SER A 327 10.49 -5.42 -24.90
N VAL A 328 9.24 -5.70 -24.55
CA VAL A 328 8.80 -7.03 -24.09
C VAL A 328 7.72 -7.57 -25.01
N ALA A 329 7.88 -8.81 -25.48
CA ALA A 329 6.90 -9.47 -26.33
C ALA A 329 5.54 -9.61 -25.62
N GLY A 330 4.44 -9.38 -26.35
CA GLY A 330 3.08 -9.38 -25.77
C GLY A 330 2.70 -8.10 -25.01
N ALA A 331 3.66 -7.23 -24.68
CA ALA A 331 3.43 -5.92 -24.04
C ALA A 331 3.84 -4.73 -24.92
N LEU A 332 3.81 -4.88 -26.25
CA LEU A 332 4.19 -3.82 -27.21
C LEU A 332 3.31 -2.55 -27.15
N GLY A 333 2.18 -2.60 -26.44
CA GLY A 333 1.35 -1.43 -26.15
C GLY A 333 1.91 -0.53 -25.03
N ALA A 334 2.87 -1.05 -24.24
CA ALA A 334 3.62 -0.33 -23.23
C ALA A 334 4.89 0.29 -23.84
N ASP A 335 5.41 1.30 -23.15
CA ASP A 335 6.68 1.91 -23.48
C ASP A 335 7.86 0.95 -23.23
N PRO A 336 8.98 1.10 -23.96
CA PRO A 336 10.21 0.36 -23.68
C PRO A 336 10.73 0.61 -22.26
N ILE A 337 11.40 -0.39 -21.68
CA ILE A 337 11.98 -0.31 -20.33
C ILE A 337 13.41 0.19 -20.45
N ALA A 338 13.75 1.28 -19.75
CA ALA A 338 15.13 1.73 -19.63
C ALA A 338 15.89 0.91 -18.60
N ILE A 339 17.07 0.41 -19.00
CA ILE A 339 17.96 -0.36 -18.15
C ILE A 339 18.36 0.44 -16.91
N SER A 340 18.62 1.74 -17.06
CA SER A 340 18.96 2.62 -15.94
C SER A 340 17.83 2.68 -14.91
N VAL A 341 16.58 2.88 -15.33
CA VAL A 341 15.43 2.92 -14.42
C VAL A 341 15.25 1.57 -13.70
N LEU A 342 15.39 0.46 -14.41
CA LEU A 342 15.29 -0.87 -13.81
C LEU A 342 16.41 -1.10 -12.79
N LYS A 343 17.65 -0.69 -13.09
CA LYS A 343 18.77 -0.73 -12.13
C LYS A 343 18.52 0.14 -10.90
N HIS A 344 18.00 1.37 -11.07
CA HIS A 344 17.68 2.24 -9.93
C HIS A 344 16.59 1.61 -9.04
N ALA A 345 15.60 0.95 -9.63
CA ALA A 345 14.57 0.22 -8.88
C ALA A 345 15.15 -1.00 -8.14
N CYS A 346 16.06 -1.76 -8.76
CA CYS A 346 16.78 -2.86 -8.11
C CYS A 346 17.68 -2.34 -6.98
N THR A 347 18.43 -1.25 -7.16
CA THR A 347 19.22 -0.61 -6.11
C THR A 347 18.34 -0.15 -4.95
N ALA A 348 17.21 0.50 -5.23
CA ALA A 348 16.26 0.90 -4.19
C ALA A 348 15.70 -0.31 -3.43
N SER A 349 15.47 -1.44 -4.12
CA SER A 349 15.04 -2.69 -3.49
C SER A 349 16.10 -3.26 -2.54
N LEU A 350 17.36 -3.29 -2.97
CA LEU A 350 18.50 -3.75 -2.16
C LEU A 350 18.72 -2.87 -0.93
N ILE A 351 18.57 -1.55 -1.06
CA ILE A 351 18.61 -0.59 0.06
C ILE A 351 17.57 -0.92 1.14
N HIS A 352 16.45 -1.53 0.75
CA HIS A 352 15.37 -1.99 1.62
C HIS A 352 15.43 -3.51 1.92
N ALA A 353 16.61 -4.13 1.77
CA ALA A 353 16.85 -5.54 2.05
C ALA A 353 15.91 -6.50 1.28
N SER A 354 15.50 -6.11 0.07
CA SER A 354 14.69 -6.92 -0.85
C SER A 354 15.52 -7.28 -2.08
N HIS A 355 15.87 -8.57 -2.21
CA HIS A 355 16.71 -9.08 -3.29
C HIS A 355 15.96 -9.34 -4.58
N TYR A 356 14.63 -9.29 -4.53
CA TYR A 356 13.76 -9.62 -5.64
C TYR A 356 12.85 -8.46 -6.00
N LEU A 357 12.60 -8.27 -7.29
CA LEU A 357 11.70 -7.24 -7.81
C LEU A 357 10.63 -7.86 -8.72
N TRP A 358 9.37 -7.51 -8.47
CA TRP A 358 8.24 -7.86 -9.34
C TRP A 358 7.88 -6.68 -10.23
N VAL A 359 7.87 -6.89 -11.55
CA VAL A 359 7.50 -5.93 -12.59
C VAL A 359 6.47 -6.59 -13.49
N ASP A 360 5.25 -6.07 -13.57
CA ASP A 360 4.14 -6.73 -14.26
C ASP A 360 4.46 -7.06 -15.73
N THR A 361 5.13 -6.18 -16.48
CA THR A 361 5.52 -6.46 -17.87
C THR A 361 6.55 -7.57 -18.01
N LEU A 362 7.37 -7.86 -16.99
CA LEU A 362 8.44 -8.88 -17.03
C LEU A 362 8.10 -10.17 -16.26
N CYS A 363 7.26 -10.07 -15.23
CA CYS A 363 6.94 -11.17 -14.32
C CYS A 363 5.63 -11.89 -14.67
N ILE A 364 4.86 -11.36 -15.63
CA ILE A 364 3.66 -11.98 -16.20
C ILE A 364 3.97 -12.40 -17.65
N ILE A 365 3.51 -13.58 -18.07
CA ILE A 365 3.62 -14.00 -19.47
C ILE A 365 2.59 -13.23 -20.29
N GLN A 366 3.00 -12.10 -20.86
CA GLN A 366 2.11 -11.16 -21.56
C GLN A 366 1.42 -11.76 -22.80
N THR A 367 2.07 -12.77 -23.41
CA THR A 367 1.57 -13.53 -24.56
C THR A 367 0.55 -14.61 -24.19
N SER A 368 0.36 -14.92 -22.90
CA SER A 368 -0.58 -15.94 -22.41
C SER A 368 -1.80 -15.31 -21.74
N GLU A 369 -2.99 -15.52 -22.30
CA GLU A 369 -4.23 -15.02 -21.67
C GLU A 369 -4.55 -15.76 -20.36
N GLU A 370 -4.22 -17.05 -20.27
CA GLU A 370 -4.37 -17.85 -19.05
C GLU A 370 -3.52 -17.28 -17.91
N ASP A 371 -2.23 -17.00 -18.17
CA ASP A 371 -1.33 -16.43 -17.16
C ASP A 371 -1.81 -15.04 -16.73
N LYS A 372 -2.24 -14.18 -17.66
CA LYS A 372 -2.79 -12.86 -17.33
C LYS A 372 -4.04 -12.95 -16.45
N ILE A 373 -5.00 -13.81 -16.80
CA ILE A 373 -6.22 -14.02 -15.98
C ILE A 373 -5.85 -14.49 -14.58
N TRP A 374 -4.93 -15.45 -14.48
CA TRP A 374 -4.46 -15.97 -13.21
C TRP A 374 -3.75 -14.89 -12.40
N GLN A 375 -2.84 -14.12 -13.01
CA GLN A 375 -2.11 -13.04 -12.35
C GLN A 375 -3.05 -11.93 -11.87
N ILE A 376 -4.04 -11.52 -12.67
CA ILE A 376 -5.05 -10.53 -12.26
C ILE A 376 -5.78 -10.98 -10.98
N ARG A 377 -6.15 -12.26 -10.86
CA ARG A 377 -6.77 -12.80 -9.64
C ARG A 377 -5.86 -12.71 -8.41
N HIS A 378 -4.54 -12.81 -8.59
CA HIS A 378 -3.55 -12.84 -7.51
C HIS A 378 -2.82 -11.52 -7.28
N MET A 379 -2.98 -10.51 -8.16
CA MET A 379 -2.17 -9.30 -8.15
C MET A 379 -2.29 -8.51 -6.85
N TYR A 380 -3.50 -8.44 -6.29
CA TYR A 380 -3.70 -7.83 -4.97
C TYR A 380 -2.88 -8.54 -3.89
N SER A 381 -2.79 -9.87 -3.93
CA SER A 381 -1.99 -10.65 -2.98
C SER A 381 -0.50 -10.43 -3.17
N VAL A 382 -0.02 -10.23 -4.40
CA VAL A 382 1.37 -9.87 -4.70
C VAL A 382 1.72 -8.53 -4.04
N TYR A 383 0.94 -7.47 -4.33
CA TYR A 383 1.16 -6.15 -3.73
C TYR A 383 0.96 -6.14 -2.21
N LYS A 384 -0.01 -6.89 -1.67
CA LYS A 384 -0.22 -7.00 -0.21
C LYS A 384 0.93 -7.70 0.50
N SER A 385 1.61 -8.63 -0.17
CA SER A 385 2.65 -9.48 0.43
C SER A 385 4.06 -8.93 0.24
N CYS A 386 4.26 -7.94 -0.63
CA CYS A 386 5.57 -7.35 -0.83
C CYS A 386 6.04 -6.59 0.43
N ALA A 387 7.37 -6.44 0.56
CA ALA A 387 7.97 -5.65 1.63
C ALA A 387 7.94 -4.14 1.31
N LEU A 388 8.01 -3.82 0.01
CA LEU A 388 8.07 -2.46 -0.52
C LEU A 388 7.36 -2.39 -1.87
N CYS A 389 6.60 -1.32 -2.09
CA CYS A 389 6.17 -0.93 -3.43
C CYS A 389 6.89 0.37 -3.86
N LEU A 390 7.63 0.29 -4.97
CA LEU A 390 8.28 1.41 -5.62
C LEU A 390 7.34 2.03 -6.66
N VAL A 391 6.87 3.24 -6.40
CA VAL A 391 6.13 4.03 -7.37
C VAL A 391 7.14 4.75 -8.27
N VAL A 392 7.04 4.51 -9.59
CA VAL A 392 7.80 5.21 -10.63
C VAL A 392 6.78 6.00 -11.48
N PRO A 393 6.47 7.26 -11.07
CA PRO A 393 5.31 7.98 -11.62
C PRO A 393 5.42 8.24 -13.12
N GLY A 394 6.64 8.47 -13.60
CA GLY A 394 6.94 8.78 -14.99
C GLY A 394 6.93 7.59 -15.94
N GLY A 395 6.74 6.35 -15.46
CA GLY A 395 6.92 5.14 -16.25
C GLY A 395 8.37 4.66 -16.29
N LEU A 396 8.63 3.56 -17.00
CA LEU A 396 9.95 2.90 -16.98
C LEU A 396 10.95 3.43 -18.03
N GLN A 397 10.58 4.45 -18.82
CA GLN A 397 11.50 5.02 -19.82
C GLN A 397 12.54 5.96 -19.20
N ARG A 398 12.17 6.69 -18.15
CA ARG A 398 13.07 7.57 -17.39
C ARG A 398 12.46 7.90 -16.03
N LEU A 399 13.32 8.27 -15.08
CA LEU A 399 12.86 8.95 -13.87
C LEU A 399 12.51 10.40 -14.18
N VAL A 400 11.51 10.93 -13.47
CA VAL A 400 11.02 12.31 -13.58
C VAL A 400 11.37 13.08 -12.29
N PRO A 401 11.60 14.39 -12.34
CA PRO A 401 11.70 15.23 -11.14
C PRO A 401 10.31 15.45 -10.49
N LEU A 402 10.30 16.00 -9.27
CA LEU A 402 9.07 16.25 -8.51
C LEU A 402 8.19 17.38 -9.10
N ASP A 403 8.77 18.24 -9.92
CA ASP A 403 8.10 19.37 -10.60
C ASP A 403 7.59 19.03 -12.02
N GLU A 404 7.51 17.73 -12.36
CA GLU A 404 6.98 17.23 -13.63
C GLU A 404 5.75 16.35 -13.44
N VAL A 405 4.63 16.74 -14.05
CA VAL A 405 3.34 16.02 -13.95
C VAL A 405 3.38 14.68 -14.67
N THR A 406 2.78 13.65 -14.06
CA THR A 406 2.78 12.27 -14.60
C THR A 406 1.39 11.63 -14.71
N PRO A 407 1.21 10.61 -15.57
CA PRO A 407 -0.09 9.95 -15.73
C PRO A 407 -0.40 8.92 -14.64
N TRP A 408 0.50 8.68 -13.68
CA TRP A 408 0.37 7.58 -12.71
C TRP A 408 -0.93 7.65 -11.89
N ILE A 409 -1.33 8.85 -11.44
CA ILE A 409 -2.51 9.05 -10.60
C ILE A 409 -3.84 8.82 -11.34
N HIS A 410 -3.79 8.77 -12.68
CA HIS A 410 -4.95 8.57 -13.53
C HIS A 410 -5.19 7.10 -13.89
N ARG A 411 -4.22 6.21 -13.64
CA ARG A 411 -4.35 4.78 -13.97
C ARG A 411 -5.17 4.04 -12.91
N SER A 412 -6.05 3.16 -13.34
CA SER A 412 -6.91 2.34 -12.45
C SER A 412 -6.09 1.41 -11.53
N TRP A 413 -5.21 0.59 -12.12
CA TRP A 413 -4.39 -0.38 -11.40
C TRP A 413 -3.53 0.23 -10.29
N THR A 414 -2.99 1.44 -10.49
CA THR A 414 -2.10 2.09 -9.51
C THR A 414 -2.78 2.42 -8.18
N LEU A 415 -4.11 2.36 -8.08
CA LEU A 415 -4.84 2.52 -6.81
C LEU A 415 -4.52 1.39 -5.85
N GLN A 416 -4.69 0.13 -6.24
CA GLN A 416 -4.38 -1.00 -5.35
C GLN A 416 -2.90 -1.09 -5.03
N GLU A 417 -2.04 -0.71 -5.98
CA GLU A 417 -0.58 -0.72 -5.83
C GLU A 417 -0.11 0.29 -4.78
N ALA A 418 -0.93 1.31 -4.48
CA ALA A 418 -0.66 2.32 -3.47
C ALA A 418 -1.23 1.99 -2.09
N ILE A 419 -2.29 1.18 -1.99
CA ILE A 419 -3.03 0.96 -0.74
C ILE A 419 -2.98 -0.48 -0.21
N ALA A 420 -2.54 -1.44 -1.01
CA ALA A 420 -2.37 -2.83 -0.61
C ALA A 420 -1.02 -3.09 0.11
N PRO A 421 0.12 -2.55 -0.36
CA PRO A 421 1.41 -2.79 0.28
C PRO A 421 1.52 -2.19 1.70
N PRO A 422 2.39 -2.74 2.56
CA PRO A 422 2.66 -2.18 3.87
C PRO A 422 3.51 -0.90 3.82
N LEU A 423 4.36 -0.74 2.80
CA LEU A 423 5.23 0.41 2.60
C LEU A 423 5.27 0.79 1.12
N VAL A 424 5.08 2.08 0.83
CA VAL A 424 5.10 2.62 -0.54
C VAL A 424 5.96 3.87 -0.59
N VAL A 425 6.93 3.88 -1.50
CA VAL A 425 7.83 5.03 -1.72
C VAL A 425 7.86 5.40 -3.20
N VAL A 426 8.08 6.68 -3.49
CA VAL A 426 8.22 7.21 -4.85
C VAL A 426 9.70 7.25 -5.19
N LEU A 427 10.09 6.64 -6.31
CA LEU A 427 11.42 6.76 -6.90
C LEU A 427 11.38 7.85 -8.00
N PHE A 428 12.20 8.88 -7.84
CA PHE A 428 12.21 10.06 -8.73
C PHE A 428 13.65 10.54 -9.01
N ALA A 429 13.80 11.35 -10.07
CA ALA A 429 15.06 11.95 -10.43
C ALA A 429 15.43 13.04 -9.41
N TRP A 430 16.67 13.04 -8.92
CA TRP A 430 17.08 13.91 -7.82
C TRP A 430 18.59 14.12 -7.77
N LYS A 431 19.04 15.37 -7.62
CA LYS A 431 20.46 15.72 -7.51
C LYS A 431 20.88 16.40 -6.20
N LEU A 432 19.93 16.74 -5.32
CA LEU A 432 20.21 17.57 -4.14
C LEU A 432 20.69 16.76 -2.91
N GLY A 433 20.99 15.47 -3.06
CA GLY A 433 21.45 14.61 -1.97
C GLY A 433 20.38 14.32 -0.90
N TRP A 434 20.81 14.02 0.31
CA TRP A 434 19.89 13.66 1.40
C TRP A 434 19.17 14.90 1.94
N ALA A 435 17.85 14.81 2.09
CA ALA A 435 17.03 15.91 2.60
C ALA A 435 15.90 15.40 3.48
N VAL A 436 15.29 16.30 4.25
CA VAL A 436 14.01 16.09 4.92
C VAL A 436 12.98 16.92 4.16
N GLY A 437 11.89 16.29 3.75
CA GLY A 437 10.73 16.97 3.22
C GLY A 437 9.69 17.17 4.33
N ASP A 438 9.06 18.34 4.37
CA ASP A 438 7.94 18.64 5.26
C ASP A 438 6.77 19.27 4.50
N ASN A 439 5.56 18.82 4.82
CA ASN A 439 4.32 19.41 4.35
C ASN A 439 3.80 20.39 5.41
N MET A 440 4.17 21.67 5.28
CA MET A 440 3.85 22.69 6.28
C MET A 440 2.37 22.85 6.61
N VAL A 441 1.45 22.52 5.70
CA VAL A 441 0.02 22.65 5.96
C VAL A 441 -0.47 21.49 6.84
N THR A 442 0.11 20.30 6.67
CA THR A 442 -0.33 19.05 7.31
C THR A 442 0.59 18.58 8.44
N ASN A 443 1.75 19.23 8.62
CA ASN A 443 2.83 18.86 9.54
C ASN A 443 3.30 17.42 9.36
N GLN A 444 3.38 16.96 8.11
CA GLN A 444 3.90 15.64 7.77
C GLN A 444 5.31 15.74 7.21
N ALA A 445 6.29 15.30 8.00
CA ALA A 445 7.69 15.20 7.58
C ALA A 445 8.06 13.78 7.12
N GLY A 446 9.03 13.69 6.22
CA GLY A 446 9.62 12.41 5.78
C GLY A 446 10.99 12.59 5.15
N SER A 447 11.80 11.52 5.16
CA SER A 447 13.14 11.55 4.57
C SER A 447 13.09 11.41 3.05
N ILE A 448 13.86 12.24 2.36
CA ILE A 448 14.26 12.04 0.96
C ILE A 448 15.64 11.37 0.99
N ARG A 449 15.66 10.07 0.68
CA ARG A 449 16.87 9.24 0.74
C ARG A 449 17.40 9.00 -0.66
N GLU A 450 18.66 9.33 -0.88
CA GLU A 450 19.32 9.09 -2.15
C GLU A 450 19.46 7.58 -2.43
N VAL A 451 19.22 7.19 -3.69
CA VAL A 451 19.36 5.80 -4.17
C VAL A 451 20.62 5.65 -5.02
N VAL A 452 20.75 6.50 -6.03
CA VAL A 452 21.96 6.62 -6.85
C VAL A 452 22.44 8.06 -6.72
N PRO A 453 23.66 8.28 -6.19
CA PRO A 453 24.19 9.61 -5.95
C PRO A 453 24.08 10.56 -7.13
N GLY A 454 23.45 11.72 -6.91
CA GLY A 454 23.27 12.76 -7.91
C GLY A 454 22.34 12.39 -9.07
N GLN A 455 21.56 11.31 -8.96
CA GLN A 455 20.67 10.85 -10.03
C GLN A 455 19.25 10.54 -9.57
N SER A 456 19.07 9.93 -8.40
CA SER A 456 17.74 9.54 -7.94
C SER A 456 17.62 9.41 -6.44
N ALA A 457 16.39 9.58 -5.95
CA ALA A 457 16.04 9.43 -4.55
C ALA A 457 14.68 8.75 -4.39
N ILE A 458 14.42 8.29 -3.16
CA ILE A 458 13.14 7.76 -2.70
C ILE A 458 12.58 8.57 -1.55
N ALA A 459 11.26 8.71 -1.51
CA ALA A 459 10.53 9.32 -0.40
C ALA A 459 9.16 8.64 -0.20
N PRO A 460 8.56 8.67 1.00
CA PRO A 460 7.23 8.08 1.23
C PRO A 460 6.17 8.62 0.27
N LEU A 461 5.31 7.75 -0.27
CA LEU A 461 4.23 8.17 -1.18
C LEU A 461 3.30 9.19 -0.54
N SER A 462 2.95 9.03 0.74
CA SER A 462 2.08 9.97 1.44
C SER A 462 2.66 11.40 1.50
N LEU A 463 3.98 11.53 1.68
CA LEU A 463 4.65 12.83 1.69
C LEU A 463 4.52 13.52 0.33
N ILE A 464 4.91 12.82 -0.73
CA ILE A 464 4.93 13.36 -2.10
C ILE A 464 3.52 13.58 -2.65
N LEU A 465 2.56 12.70 -2.30
CA LEU A 465 1.16 12.84 -2.70
C LEU A 465 0.53 14.09 -2.10
N ASN A 466 0.73 14.32 -0.80
CA ASN A 466 0.22 15.51 -0.12
C ASN A 466 0.92 16.78 -0.65
N ALA A 467 2.24 16.75 -0.83
CA ALA A 467 2.98 17.85 -1.46
C ALA A 467 2.47 18.16 -2.88
N SER A 468 2.13 17.13 -3.68
CA SER A 468 1.56 17.31 -5.02
C SER A 468 0.19 17.96 -5.01
N THR A 469 -0.62 17.73 -3.98
CA THR A 469 -1.92 18.40 -3.80
C THR A 469 -1.79 19.83 -3.27
N GLU A 470 -0.70 20.13 -2.55
CA GLU A 470 -0.41 21.48 -2.07
C GLU A 470 0.32 22.32 -3.13
N GLY A 471 0.99 21.67 -4.09
CA GLY A 471 1.79 22.28 -5.15
C GLY A 471 3.24 22.55 -4.76
N PHE A 472 3.66 22.19 -3.54
CA PHE A 472 5.01 22.41 -3.05
C PHE A 472 5.41 21.38 -2.00
N LEU A 473 6.71 21.23 -1.78
CA LEU A 473 7.32 20.49 -0.68
C LEU A 473 8.37 21.40 -0.04
N GLU A 474 8.34 21.59 1.28
CA GLU A 474 9.45 22.24 1.96
C GLU A 474 10.59 21.24 2.13
N ILE A 475 11.79 21.58 1.68
CA ILE A 475 12.98 20.75 1.82
C ILE A 475 13.99 21.41 2.76
N GLY A 476 14.51 20.64 3.71
CA GLY A 476 15.50 21.08 4.69
C GLY A 476 16.65 20.07 4.85
N PRO A 477 17.76 20.47 5.49
CA PRO A 477 18.89 19.58 5.74
C PRO A 477 18.52 18.51 6.77
N ALA A 478 19.06 17.30 6.59
CA ALA A 478 18.76 16.15 7.47
C ALA A 478 19.26 16.30 8.91
N SER A 479 20.18 17.24 9.18
CA SER A 479 20.86 17.41 10.47
C SER A 479 20.15 18.33 11.48
N SER A 480 19.08 19.03 11.08
CA SER A 480 18.47 20.05 11.94
C SER A 480 17.10 19.63 12.46
N GLN A 481 17.03 19.22 13.72
CA GLN A 481 15.76 19.25 14.49
C GLN A 481 15.29 20.69 14.79
N GLU A 482 16.08 21.72 14.45
CA GLU A 482 15.87 23.11 14.87
C GLU A 482 15.78 24.15 13.72
N ALA A 483 15.90 23.79 12.44
CA ALA A 483 15.85 24.78 11.35
C ALA A 483 14.41 25.15 11.01
N ARG A 484 14.02 26.40 11.33
CA ARG A 484 12.69 26.97 11.07
C ARG A 484 12.51 27.54 9.65
N SER A 485 13.36 27.19 8.68
CA SER A 485 13.24 27.70 7.31
C SER A 485 13.87 26.73 6.29
N GLY A 486 13.05 25.85 5.71
CA GLY A 486 13.40 25.08 4.53
C GLY A 486 13.13 25.85 3.23
N ILE A 487 13.54 25.26 2.11
CA ILE A 487 13.32 25.80 0.77
C ILE A 487 12.02 25.22 0.22
N LEU A 488 11.15 26.06 -0.32
CA LEU A 488 9.94 25.58 -0.99
C LEU A 488 10.29 25.10 -2.41
N LEU A 489 10.15 23.80 -2.65
CA LEU A 489 10.31 23.13 -3.93
C LEU A 489 8.94 22.95 -4.60
N THR A 490 8.80 23.22 -5.89
CA THR A 490 7.57 22.89 -6.63
C THR A 490 7.37 21.38 -6.65
N CYS A 491 6.19 20.91 -6.25
CA CYS A 491 5.83 19.49 -6.29
C CYS A 491 4.49 19.34 -7.01
N CYS A 492 4.50 18.68 -8.16
CA CYS A 492 3.28 18.44 -8.96
C CYS A 492 3.30 17.09 -9.67
N ILE A 493 4.15 16.16 -9.23
CA ILE A 493 4.34 14.85 -9.86
C ILE A 493 3.05 14.02 -9.96
N PHE A 494 2.11 14.21 -9.03
CA PHE A 494 0.74 13.67 -9.06
C PHE A 494 -0.35 14.73 -9.26
N GLY A 495 0.03 15.95 -9.64
CA GLY A 495 -0.86 17.08 -9.87
C GLY A 495 -1.54 17.05 -11.23
N GLN A 496 -2.21 18.14 -11.59
CA GLN A 496 -2.75 18.34 -12.93
C GLN A 496 -1.80 19.20 -13.77
N ALA A 497 -1.58 18.83 -15.03
CA ALA A 497 -0.82 19.67 -15.96
C ALA A 497 -1.50 21.05 -16.06
N PRO A 498 -0.74 22.17 -16.02
CA PRO A 498 -1.30 23.48 -16.28
C PRO A 498 -2.01 23.41 -17.63
N SER A 499 -3.28 23.82 -17.63
CA SER A 499 -4.26 23.61 -18.69
C SER A 499 -3.73 23.98 -20.08
N GLY A 500 -3.10 23.04 -20.76
CA GLY A 500 -3.14 22.95 -22.20
C GLY A 500 -4.54 22.46 -22.55
N GLN A 501 -5.31 23.27 -23.28
CA GLN A 501 -6.64 22.91 -23.76
C GLN A 501 -6.53 21.56 -24.50
N THR A 502 -7.07 20.49 -23.91
CA THR A 502 -7.32 19.28 -24.68
C THR A 502 -8.42 19.64 -25.67
N PRO A 503 -8.18 19.61 -27.00
CA PRO A 503 -9.17 20.07 -27.96
C PRO A 503 -10.48 19.30 -27.76
N GLY A 504 -11.57 20.02 -27.48
CA GLY A 504 -12.92 19.43 -27.32
C GLY A 504 -13.35 19.06 -25.89
N VAL A 505 -12.49 19.18 -24.86
CA VAL A 505 -12.89 18.93 -23.46
C VAL A 505 -13.00 20.25 -22.69
N ARG A 506 -14.19 20.54 -22.15
CA ARG A 506 -14.43 21.75 -21.35
C ARG A 506 -14.21 21.49 -19.86
N ASN A 507 -13.70 22.49 -19.15
CA ASN A 507 -13.76 22.49 -17.69
C ASN A 507 -15.19 22.87 -17.28
N ALA A 508 -15.78 22.12 -16.36
CA ALA A 508 -17.12 22.44 -15.85
C ALA A 508 -17.11 23.72 -14.99
N ALA A 509 -15.95 24.17 -14.52
CA ALA A 509 -15.81 25.45 -13.81
C ALA A 509 -15.40 26.56 -14.78
N GLY A 510 -16.03 27.73 -14.67
CA GLY A 510 -15.68 28.92 -15.44
C GLY A 510 -14.20 29.32 -15.29
N ALA A 511 -13.69 30.10 -16.25
CA ALA A 511 -12.29 30.53 -16.36
C ALA A 511 -11.73 31.32 -15.15
N SER A 512 -12.55 31.66 -14.16
CA SER A 512 -12.16 32.43 -12.97
C SER A 512 -11.50 31.61 -11.86
N ASP A 513 -11.50 30.27 -11.93
CA ASP A 513 -11.05 29.40 -10.84
C ASP A 513 -9.66 28.79 -11.09
N LEU A 514 -8.66 29.65 -11.36
CA LEU A 514 -7.22 29.28 -11.44
C LEU A 514 -6.72 28.50 -10.20
N ARG A 515 -7.45 28.58 -9.08
CA ARG A 515 -7.18 27.89 -7.81
C ARG A 515 -7.39 26.37 -7.87
N ARG A 516 -8.18 25.85 -8.84
CA ARG A 516 -8.47 24.40 -8.96
C ARG A 516 -7.34 23.57 -9.56
N GLY A 517 -6.33 24.19 -10.18
CA GLY A 517 -5.21 23.47 -10.79
C GLY A 517 -4.24 22.83 -9.78
N LEU A 518 -4.23 23.31 -8.52
CA LEU A 518 -3.33 22.83 -7.47
C LEU A 518 -3.87 21.58 -6.74
N LEU A 519 -5.19 21.45 -6.61
CA LEU A 519 -5.84 20.43 -5.76
C LEU A 519 -6.54 19.37 -6.62
N ALA A 520 -5.76 18.40 -7.11
CA ALA A 520 -6.27 17.31 -7.93
C ALA A 520 -7.18 16.36 -7.08
N PRO A 521 -8.52 16.33 -7.29
CA PRO A 521 -9.43 15.55 -6.41
C PRO A 521 -9.14 14.05 -6.41
N ASN A 522 -8.61 13.52 -7.52
CA ASN A 522 -8.15 12.14 -7.64
C ASN A 522 -6.94 11.82 -6.73
N ALA A 523 -6.01 12.77 -6.57
CA ALA A 523 -4.89 12.65 -5.63
C ALA A 523 -5.37 12.76 -4.17
N ILE A 524 -6.28 13.70 -3.88
CA ILE A 524 -6.87 13.87 -2.54
C ILE A 524 -7.65 12.61 -2.13
N ALA A 525 -8.42 12.01 -3.03
CA ALA A 525 -9.14 10.76 -2.76
C ALA A 525 -8.20 9.57 -2.49
N LEU A 526 -7.04 9.51 -3.17
CA LEU A 526 -6.01 8.52 -2.85
C LEU A 526 -5.40 8.79 -1.46
N ALA A 527 -5.06 10.05 -1.15
CA ALA A 527 -4.53 10.42 0.15
C ALA A 527 -5.50 10.04 1.28
N MET A 528 -6.80 10.25 1.08
CA MET A 528 -7.86 9.82 2.00
C MET A 528 -7.91 8.31 2.18
N ALA A 529 -7.74 7.53 1.10
CA ALA A 529 -7.72 6.07 1.17
C ALA A 529 -6.46 5.51 1.88
N MET A 530 -5.38 6.29 1.90
CA MET A 530 -4.11 5.97 2.57
C MET A 530 -4.03 6.47 4.02
N ASP A 531 -4.90 7.40 4.43
CA ASP A 531 -4.85 8.03 5.76
C ASP A 531 -5.15 7.02 6.87
N SER A 532 -4.13 6.72 7.69
CA SER A 532 -4.24 5.82 8.83
C SER A 532 -5.18 6.34 9.92
N ASN A 533 -5.28 7.66 10.12
CA ASN A 533 -6.14 8.27 11.13
C ASN A 533 -7.64 8.13 10.80
N LEU A 534 -7.96 8.04 9.51
CA LEU A 534 -9.31 7.80 9.02
C LEU A 534 -9.63 6.31 8.93
N ARG A 535 -8.64 5.48 8.59
CA ARG A 535 -8.80 4.02 8.46
C ARG A 535 -9.41 3.37 9.70
N ASP A 536 -9.03 3.83 10.89
CA ASP A 536 -9.47 3.24 12.16
C ASP A 536 -10.85 3.76 12.63
N ARG A 537 -11.43 4.76 11.96
CA ARG A 537 -12.72 5.36 12.34
C ARG A 537 -13.94 4.63 11.78
N GLY A 538 -13.76 3.77 10.78
CA GLY A 538 -14.84 2.93 10.26
C GLY A 538 -14.57 2.35 8.86
N PRO A 539 -15.08 1.15 8.56
CA PRO A 539 -14.81 0.46 7.30
C PRO A 539 -15.36 1.18 6.06
N ASP A 540 -16.41 1.99 6.25
CA ASP A 540 -17.09 2.72 5.18
C ASP A 540 -16.26 3.89 4.65
N ILE A 541 -15.40 4.50 5.46
CA ILE A 541 -14.57 5.65 5.07
C ILE A 541 -13.59 5.24 3.98
N ARG A 542 -12.79 4.20 4.25
CA ARG A 542 -11.81 3.68 3.29
C ARG A 542 -12.51 3.15 2.04
N SER A 543 -13.62 2.43 2.21
CA SER A 543 -14.41 1.89 1.10
C SER A 543 -14.94 2.99 0.18
N HIS A 544 -15.48 4.07 0.75
CA HIS A 544 -15.95 5.24 0.00
C HIS A 544 -14.79 5.95 -0.70
N ALA A 545 -13.66 6.16 -0.01
CA ALA A 545 -12.45 6.77 -0.58
C ALA A 545 -11.94 6.01 -1.81
N VAL A 546 -11.92 4.67 -1.73
CA VAL A 546 -11.52 3.79 -2.83
C VAL A 546 -12.45 3.97 -4.03
N TRP A 547 -13.77 4.02 -3.83
CA TRP A 547 -14.71 4.31 -4.91
C TRP A 547 -14.50 5.71 -5.51
N GLN A 548 -14.32 6.74 -4.69
CA GLN A 548 -14.04 8.09 -5.18
C GLN A 548 -12.78 8.14 -6.04
N SER A 549 -11.68 7.52 -5.59
CA SER A 549 -10.43 7.48 -6.34
C SER A 549 -10.58 6.66 -7.64
N ALA A 550 -11.22 5.49 -7.59
CA ALA A 550 -11.42 4.61 -8.74
C ALA A 550 -12.25 5.28 -9.85
N LEU A 551 -13.29 6.03 -9.49
CA LEU A 551 -14.18 6.71 -10.43
C LEU A 551 -13.50 7.84 -11.21
N MET A 552 -12.40 8.40 -10.69
CA MET A 552 -11.61 9.45 -11.36
C MET A 552 -10.39 8.91 -12.13
N ARG A 553 -10.24 7.59 -12.21
CA ARG A 553 -9.16 6.89 -12.93
C ARG A 553 -9.66 6.28 -14.23
N THR A 554 -8.76 5.81 -15.08
CA THR A 554 -9.06 5.19 -16.37
C THR A 554 -8.29 3.88 -16.58
N SER A 555 -8.75 3.10 -17.55
CA SER A 555 -8.07 1.90 -18.07
C SER A 555 -8.28 1.80 -19.58
N SER A 556 -7.38 1.10 -20.27
CA SER A 556 -7.58 0.69 -21.67
C SER A 556 -8.66 -0.38 -21.81
N ARG A 557 -8.87 -1.19 -20.77
CA ARG A 557 -9.96 -2.18 -20.68
C ARG A 557 -10.95 -1.72 -19.61
N PRO A 558 -12.19 -1.31 -19.96
CA PRO A 558 -13.16 -0.81 -18.99
C PRO A 558 -13.41 -1.73 -17.79
N VAL A 559 -13.37 -3.06 -17.98
CA VAL A 559 -13.53 -4.05 -16.91
C VAL A 559 -12.46 -3.94 -15.80
N ASP A 560 -11.23 -3.57 -16.16
CA ASP A 560 -10.11 -3.46 -15.23
C ASP A 560 -10.32 -2.36 -14.19
N MET A 561 -11.17 -1.37 -14.47
CA MET A 561 -11.54 -0.36 -13.48
C MET A 561 -12.24 -0.96 -12.25
N ILE A 562 -12.86 -2.14 -12.41
CA ILE A 562 -13.50 -2.88 -11.32
C ILE A 562 -12.57 -3.97 -10.78
N LEU A 563 -11.92 -4.74 -11.66
CA LEU A 563 -11.00 -5.81 -11.24
C LEU A 563 -9.81 -5.27 -10.43
N SER A 564 -9.35 -4.05 -10.73
CA SER A 564 -8.25 -3.39 -10.00
C SER A 564 -8.54 -3.04 -8.54
N ILE A 565 -9.81 -3.01 -8.14
CA ILE A 565 -10.20 -2.66 -6.77
C ILE A 565 -10.85 -3.81 -5.99
N MET A 566 -11.17 -4.95 -6.65
CA MET A 566 -11.88 -6.05 -6.00
C MET A 566 -11.16 -6.56 -4.73
N GLY A 567 -9.83 -6.72 -4.79
CA GLY A 567 -9.03 -7.22 -3.68
C GLY A 567 -8.99 -6.27 -2.48
N VAL A 568 -9.15 -4.97 -2.72
CA VAL A 568 -9.22 -3.93 -1.68
C VAL A 568 -10.46 -4.12 -0.80
N PHE A 569 -11.57 -4.58 -1.40
CA PHE A 569 -12.80 -4.97 -0.71
C PHE A 569 -12.78 -6.42 -0.20
N GLY A 570 -11.65 -7.11 -0.32
CA GLY A 570 -11.50 -8.52 0.03
C GLY A 570 -12.25 -9.49 -0.90
N VAL A 571 -12.70 -9.02 -2.07
CA VAL A 571 -13.41 -9.80 -3.09
C VAL A 571 -12.41 -10.32 -4.12
N SER A 572 -12.64 -11.52 -4.63
CA SER A 572 -11.93 -12.06 -5.80
C SER A 572 -12.98 -12.47 -6.82
N LEU A 573 -13.07 -11.72 -7.92
CA LEU A 573 -13.89 -12.04 -9.07
C LEU A 573 -13.06 -12.85 -10.07
N ASP A 574 -13.72 -13.66 -10.89
CA ASP A 574 -13.10 -14.35 -12.00
C ASP A 574 -12.99 -13.42 -13.23
N PRO A 575 -11.80 -12.97 -13.66
CA PRO A 575 -11.65 -12.14 -14.85
C PRO A 575 -12.12 -12.81 -16.14
N ALA A 576 -12.07 -14.15 -16.23
CA ALA A 576 -12.53 -14.90 -17.40
C ALA A 576 -14.05 -14.84 -17.58
N ALA A 577 -14.80 -14.48 -16.54
CA ALA A 577 -16.26 -14.35 -16.59
C ALA A 577 -16.74 -13.06 -17.29
N PHE A 578 -15.83 -12.12 -17.60
CA PHE A 578 -16.17 -10.81 -18.11
C PHE A 578 -15.47 -10.52 -19.45
N HIS A 579 -16.19 -9.89 -20.36
CA HIS A 579 -15.57 -9.31 -21.56
C HIS A 579 -14.74 -8.07 -21.17
N LYS A 580 -13.70 -7.73 -21.95
CA LYS A 580 -12.83 -6.56 -21.68
C LYS A 580 -13.58 -5.23 -21.53
N ASP A 581 -14.73 -5.11 -22.20
CA ASP A 581 -15.59 -3.92 -22.20
C ASP A 581 -16.76 -4.04 -21.20
N ASP A 582 -16.92 -5.17 -20.52
CA ASP A 582 -18.01 -5.44 -19.57
C ASP A 582 -17.72 -4.85 -18.18
N ARG A 583 -17.63 -3.53 -18.12
CA ARG A 583 -17.49 -2.81 -16.85
C ARG A 583 -18.74 -2.94 -15.97
N ARG A 584 -19.92 -2.97 -16.59
CA ARG A 584 -21.20 -3.00 -15.86
C ARG A 584 -21.41 -4.33 -15.15
N GLY A 585 -21.24 -5.46 -15.85
CA GLY A 585 -21.36 -6.79 -15.26
C GLY A 585 -20.38 -6.99 -14.12
N ALA A 586 -19.13 -6.56 -14.30
CA ALA A 586 -18.13 -6.59 -13.23
C ALA A 586 -18.54 -5.71 -12.03
N ALA A 587 -19.08 -4.51 -12.26
CA ALA A 587 -19.52 -3.61 -11.19
C ALA A 587 -20.67 -4.21 -10.37
N ILE A 588 -21.65 -4.85 -11.02
CA ILE A 588 -22.74 -5.59 -10.36
C ILE A 588 -22.18 -6.73 -9.53
N ALA A 589 -21.31 -7.57 -10.11
CA ALA A 589 -20.69 -8.70 -9.42
C ALA A 589 -19.87 -8.25 -8.18
N LEU A 590 -19.10 -7.16 -8.29
CA LEU A 590 -18.36 -6.61 -7.16
C LEU A 590 -19.30 -6.07 -6.08
N ALA A 591 -20.33 -5.30 -6.45
CA ALA A 591 -21.31 -4.77 -5.51
C ALA A 591 -22.05 -5.88 -4.76
N GLN A 592 -22.51 -6.91 -5.46
CA GLN A 592 -23.13 -8.11 -4.88
C GLN A 592 -22.20 -8.78 -3.87
N ALA A 593 -20.93 -8.98 -4.23
CA ALA A 593 -19.93 -9.61 -3.36
C ALA A 593 -19.62 -8.77 -2.11
N ILE A 594 -19.54 -7.44 -2.23
CA ILE A 594 -19.36 -6.52 -1.10
C ILE A 594 -20.54 -6.63 -0.12
N LEU A 595 -21.78 -6.55 -0.63
CA LEU A 595 -22.99 -6.59 0.18
C LEU A 595 -23.17 -7.95 0.86
N LYS A 596 -22.92 -9.06 0.15
CA LYS A 596 -22.99 -10.42 0.70
C LYS A 596 -22.02 -10.64 1.87
N ARG A 597 -20.92 -9.90 1.92
CA ARG A 597 -19.93 -9.92 3.02
C ARG A 597 -20.28 -8.96 4.17
N GLY A 598 -21.45 -8.33 4.12
CA GLY A 598 -21.93 -7.39 5.14
C GLY A 598 -21.41 -5.95 5.01
N GLY A 599 -20.76 -5.63 3.87
CA GLY A 599 -20.34 -4.28 3.53
C GLY A 599 -21.52 -3.37 3.19
N SER A 600 -21.28 -2.06 3.17
CA SER A 600 -22.26 -1.04 2.75
C SER A 600 -22.17 -0.77 1.24
N ALA A 601 -23.21 -0.14 0.69
CA ALA A 601 -23.24 0.40 -0.67
C ALA A 601 -22.38 1.67 -0.78
N SER A 602 -21.09 1.54 -0.51
CA SER A 602 -20.15 2.67 -0.39
C SER A 602 -19.83 3.40 -1.70
N TRP A 603 -20.25 2.85 -2.84
CA TRP A 603 -20.24 3.54 -4.12
C TRP A 603 -21.37 4.58 -4.25
N LEU A 604 -22.48 4.40 -3.51
CA LEU A 604 -23.65 5.27 -3.59
C LEU A 604 -23.29 6.66 -3.04
N GLY A 605 -23.32 7.66 -3.92
CA GLY A 605 -22.93 9.02 -3.59
C GLY A 605 -21.42 9.26 -3.51
N ALA A 606 -20.57 8.33 -3.95
CA ALA A 606 -19.12 8.57 -4.03
C ALA A 606 -18.78 9.73 -4.99
N ALA A 607 -19.56 9.92 -6.06
CA ALA A 607 -19.39 11.00 -7.02
C ALA A 607 -20.73 11.72 -7.29
N CYS A 608 -21.37 12.28 -6.27
CA CYS A 608 -22.70 12.91 -6.39
C CYS A 608 -22.83 13.98 -7.50
N GLY A 609 -21.74 14.70 -7.82
CA GLY A 609 -21.75 15.70 -8.89
C GLY A 609 -21.63 15.12 -10.30
N VAL A 610 -21.34 13.82 -10.42
CA VAL A 610 -21.39 13.08 -11.69
C VAL A 610 -22.81 12.53 -11.87
N PRO A 611 -23.46 12.75 -13.03
CA PRO A 611 -24.78 12.21 -13.29
C PRO A 611 -24.87 10.70 -13.08
N PRO A 612 -26.02 10.15 -12.65
CA PRO A 612 -26.23 8.71 -12.52
C PRO A 612 -26.12 7.96 -13.85
N GLU A 613 -25.63 6.72 -13.82
CA GLU A 613 -25.60 5.82 -14.99
C GLU A 613 -27.01 5.32 -15.31
N LYS A 614 -27.47 5.48 -16.56
CA LYS A 614 -28.87 5.23 -16.92
C LYS A 614 -29.29 3.77 -16.77
N THR A 615 -28.35 2.83 -16.89
CA THR A 615 -28.63 1.39 -16.75
C THR A 615 -28.28 0.82 -15.38
N LEU A 616 -27.62 1.61 -14.52
CA LEU A 616 -27.19 1.22 -13.18
C LEU A 616 -27.14 2.46 -12.28
N SER A 617 -28.29 3.08 -12.01
CA SER A 617 -28.37 4.45 -11.47
C SER A 617 -27.77 4.64 -10.08
N THR A 618 -27.51 3.57 -9.32
CA THR A 618 -26.78 3.66 -8.05
C THR A 618 -25.28 3.94 -8.23
N PHE A 619 -24.77 3.82 -9.47
CA PHE A 619 -23.43 4.22 -9.88
C PHE A 619 -23.49 5.52 -10.70
N PRO A 620 -22.44 6.35 -10.65
CA PRO A 620 -22.30 7.48 -11.57
C PRO A 620 -22.00 6.98 -12.99
N SER A 621 -22.26 7.83 -13.99
CA SER A 621 -21.92 7.55 -15.39
C SER A 621 -20.47 7.14 -15.52
N PHE A 622 -20.23 6.06 -16.27
CA PHE A 622 -18.90 5.49 -16.38
C PHE A 622 -17.98 6.37 -17.25
N PRO A 623 -16.80 6.79 -16.76
CA PRO A 623 -15.86 7.58 -17.55
C PRO A 623 -15.30 6.84 -18.76
N HIS A 624 -15.00 7.64 -19.79
CA HIS A 624 -14.21 7.25 -20.96
C HIS A 624 -12.75 7.70 -20.80
N ASN A 625 -11.86 7.04 -21.55
CA ASN A 625 -10.43 7.30 -21.57
C ASN A 625 -10.03 8.33 -22.63
N THR A 626 -9.11 9.24 -22.27
CA THR A 626 -8.41 10.10 -23.25
C THR A 626 -7.02 9.54 -23.57
N ILE A 627 -6.36 10.09 -24.59
CA ILE A 627 -4.97 9.80 -24.96
C ILE A 627 -4.01 10.03 -23.77
N ASN A 628 -4.32 10.97 -22.88
CA ASN A 628 -3.48 11.33 -21.72
C ASN A 628 -3.95 10.69 -20.40
N GLY A 629 -4.91 9.76 -20.44
CA GLY A 629 -5.40 9.03 -19.26
C GLY A 629 -6.41 9.77 -18.37
N VAL A 630 -6.74 11.04 -18.66
CA VAL A 630 -7.75 11.80 -17.91
C VAL A 630 -9.15 11.23 -18.14
N ALA A 631 -9.92 11.06 -17.06
CA ALA A 631 -11.30 10.59 -17.06
C ALA A 631 -12.29 11.70 -17.42
N PHE A 632 -13.16 11.45 -18.40
CA PHE A 632 -14.24 12.37 -18.79
C PHE A 632 -15.54 11.62 -19.06
N ILE A 633 -16.65 12.35 -19.03
CA ILE A 633 -17.97 11.87 -19.43
C ILE A 633 -18.62 12.86 -20.39
N HIS A 634 -19.61 12.41 -21.16
CA HIS A 634 -20.43 13.30 -21.99
C HIS A 634 -21.72 13.66 -21.27
N VAL A 635 -21.96 14.96 -21.07
CA VAL A 635 -23.20 15.49 -20.51
C VAL A 635 -23.78 16.46 -21.53
N ASN A 636 -24.99 16.21 -22.00
CA ASN A 636 -25.67 17.03 -23.02
C ASN A 636 -24.84 17.30 -24.30
N GLY A 637 -24.01 16.33 -24.70
CA GLY A 637 -23.13 16.45 -25.87
C GLY A 637 -21.79 17.13 -25.61
N GLU A 638 -21.55 17.65 -24.41
CA GLU A 638 -20.25 18.22 -24.02
C GLU A 638 -19.40 17.21 -23.23
N ALA A 639 -18.09 17.13 -23.52
CA ALA A 639 -17.14 16.34 -22.77
C ALA A 639 -16.63 17.10 -21.54
N LEU A 640 -16.91 16.58 -20.34
CA LEU A 640 -16.56 17.18 -19.05
C LEU A 640 -15.63 16.26 -18.25
N LYS A 641 -14.62 16.85 -17.60
CA LYS A 641 -13.69 16.12 -16.72
C LYS A 641 -14.40 15.62 -15.47
N VAL A 642 -14.20 14.35 -15.12
CA VAL A 642 -14.82 13.77 -13.92
C VAL A 642 -14.31 14.42 -12.64
N THR A 643 -13.03 14.81 -12.58
CA THR A 643 -12.46 15.51 -11.41
C THR A 643 -13.19 16.82 -11.11
N ASP A 644 -13.62 17.55 -12.14
CA ASP A 644 -14.30 18.83 -11.97
C ASP A 644 -15.73 18.64 -11.44
N LEU A 645 -16.38 17.54 -11.83
CA LEU A 645 -17.71 17.15 -11.40
C LEU A 645 -17.73 16.58 -9.98
N VAL A 646 -16.73 15.77 -9.60
CA VAL A 646 -16.58 15.27 -8.23
C VAL A 646 -16.34 16.45 -7.27
N GLY A 647 -15.50 17.40 -7.66
CA GLY A 647 -15.25 18.61 -6.88
C GLY A 647 -14.54 18.31 -5.55
N THR A 648 -15.24 18.49 -4.43
CA THR A 648 -14.69 18.29 -3.09
C THR A 648 -14.75 16.82 -2.66
N VAL A 649 -13.62 16.27 -2.25
CA VAL A 649 -13.53 14.90 -1.68
C VAL A 649 -14.09 14.89 -0.26
N VAL A 650 -14.87 13.85 0.06
CA VAL A 650 -15.54 13.73 1.35
C VAL A 650 -15.56 12.29 1.83
N TYR A 651 -15.75 12.07 3.12
CA TYR A 651 -15.99 10.73 3.66
C TYR A 651 -17.27 10.67 4.52
N PRO A 652 -17.97 9.52 4.53
CA PRO A 652 -19.14 9.32 5.38
C PRO A 652 -18.74 9.19 6.84
N MET A 653 -19.57 9.72 7.74
CA MET A 653 -19.44 9.57 9.19
C MET A 653 -20.82 9.38 9.79
N ASP A 654 -20.92 8.56 10.83
CA ASP A 654 -22.11 8.59 11.67
C ASP A 654 -22.08 9.85 12.55
N TYR A 655 -23.05 10.72 12.33
CA TYR A 655 -23.22 11.95 13.09
C TYR A 655 -24.62 12.00 13.66
N ALA A 656 -24.73 12.14 14.99
CA ALA A 656 -25.98 12.34 15.71
C ALA A 656 -27.07 11.27 15.40
N GLY A 657 -26.67 10.03 15.14
CA GLY A 657 -27.59 8.92 14.88
C GLY A 657 -28.26 8.94 13.51
N LEU A 658 -27.72 9.72 12.56
CA LEU A 658 -28.13 9.66 11.15
C LEU A 658 -27.72 8.34 10.48
N GLY A 659 -26.81 7.58 11.10
CA GLY A 659 -26.27 6.34 10.54
C GLY A 659 -25.20 6.61 9.49
N SER A 660 -24.65 5.51 8.97
CA SER A 660 -23.70 5.52 7.85
C SER A 660 -24.40 5.15 6.54
N LEU A 661 -23.62 4.89 5.50
CA LEU A 661 -24.06 4.42 4.20
C LEU A 661 -24.96 3.18 4.29
N PRO A 662 -25.95 3.06 3.38
CA PRO A 662 -26.92 1.98 3.44
C PRO A 662 -26.28 0.61 3.20
N LYS A 663 -26.77 -0.39 3.93
CA LYS A 663 -26.56 -1.81 3.62
C LYS A 663 -27.76 -2.32 2.81
N GLY A 664 -27.60 -3.47 2.17
CA GLY A 664 -28.66 -4.02 1.33
C GLY A 664 -28.25 -5.25 0.55
N SER A 665 -28.99 -5.53 -0.51
CA SER A 665 -28.72 -6.59 -1.48
C SER A 665 -28.87 -6.06 -2.89
N MET A 666 -28.13 -6.62 -3.85
CA MET A 666 -28.25 -6.26 -5.27
C MET A 666 -28.63 -7.50 -6.08
N ASP A 667 -29.62 -7.38 -6.96
CA ASP A 667 -30.00 -8.45 -7.88
C ASP A 667 -29.07 -8.52 -9.11
N ASP A 668 -29.22 -9.57 -9.92
CA ASP A 668 -28.37 -9.82 -11.09
C ASP A 668 -28.56 -8.79 -12.22
N THR A 669 -29.62 -7.97 -12.15
CA THR A 669 -29.89 -6.90 -13.12
C THR A 669 -29.31 -5.55 -12.68
N GLY A 670 -28.83 -5.47 -11.44
CA GLY A 670 -28.20 -4.30 -10.83
C GLY A 670 -29.12 -3.44 -9.97
N TYR A 671 -30.31 -3.93 -9.58
CA TYR A 671 -31.17 -3.21 -8.64
C TYR A 671 -30.69 -3.42 -7.20
N LEU A 672 -30.32 -2.34 -6.54
CA LEU A 672 -29.97 -2.30 -5.11
C LEU A 672 -31.23 -2.13 -4.27
N THR A 673 -31.47 -3.08 -3.37
CA THR A 673 -32.52 -2.98 -2.35
C THR A 673 -31.91 -2.52 -1.02
N PHE A 674 -32.37 -1.38 -0.49
CA PHE A 674 -31.91 -0.86 0.80
C PHE A 674 -33.02 -0.10 1.54
N SER A 675 -32.88 0.01 2.87
CA SER A 675 -33.76 0.83 3.70
C SER A 675 -33.08 2.14 4.08
N ALA A 676 -33.85 3.23 4.05
CA ALA A 676 -33.40 4.55 4.48
C ALA A 676 -34.57 5.38 5.01
N ARG A 677 -34.27 6.35 5.87
CA ARG A 677 -35.22 7.40 6.26
C ARG A 677 -35.54 8.25 5.03
N ALA A 678 -36.82 8.45 4.72
CA ALA A 678 -37.21 9.16 3.50
C ALA A 678 -38.45 10.03 3.67
N THR A 679 -38.56 11.06 2.82
CA THR A 679 -39.72 11.95 2.72
C THR A 679 -40.16 12.12 1.27
N PRO A 680 -41.46 12.23 0.96
CA PRO A 680 -41.92 12.53 -0.39
C PRO A 680 -41.43 13.91 -0.83
N LEU A 681 -41.12 14.02 -2.12
CA LEU A 681 -40.70 15.27 -2.77
C LEU A 681 -41.69 15.65 -3.85
N ARG A 682 -42.03 16.94 -3.91
CA ARG A 682 -42.85 17.52 -4.98
C ARG A 682 -41.99 18.40 -5.86
N TYR A 683 -41.97 18.11 -7.16
CA TYR A 683 -41.27 18.93 -8.15
C TYR A 683 -41.92 20.31 -8.22
N LEU A 684 -41.10 21.35 -8.35
CA LEU A 684 -41.55 22.74 -8.46
C LEU A 684 -41.20 23.29 -9.84
N GLU A 685 -42.21 23.71 -10.61
CA GLU A 685 -41.98 24.48 -11.83
C GLU A 685 -41.62 25.93 -11.50
N ALA A 686 -41.12 26.67 -12.49
CA ALA A 686 -40.66 28.05 -12.30
C ALA A 686 -41.77 28.98 -11.78
N THR A 687 -43.00 28.78 -12.25
CA THR A 687 -44.20 29.52 -11.82
C THR A 687 -44.57 29.21 -10.37
N ASP A 688 -44.50 27.94 -9.95
CA ASP A 688 -44.83 27.52 -8.59
C ASP A 688 -43.87 28.11 -7.55
N PHE A 689 -42.61 28.36 -7.94
CA PHE A 689 -41.60 28.91 -7.06
C PHE A 689 -41.88 30.37 -6.66
N GLU A 690 -42.35 31.20 -7.60
CA GLU A 690 -42.71 32.59 -7.31
C GLU A 690 -43.93 32.65 -6.38
N ASP A 691 -44.93 31.80 -6.63
CA ASP A 691 -46.12 31.70 -5.78
C ASP A 691 -45.79 31.19 -4.36
N LEU A 692 -44.91 30.20 -4.23
CA LEU A 692 -44.47 29.66 -2.92
C LEU A 692 -43.56 30.62 -2.14
N CYS A 693 -42.72 31.41 -2.81
CA CYS A 693 -41.95 32.46 -2.14
C CYS A 693 -42.84 33.60 -1.63
N ASN A 694 -43.98 33.82 -2.29
CA ASN A 694 -44.97 34.84 -1.92
C ASN A 694 -46.01 34.35 -0.89
N ALA A 695 -46.23 33.03 -0.80
CA ALA A 695 -47.12 32.43 0.16
C ALA A 695 -46.46 32.33 1.55
N SER A 696 -47.09 32.89 2.58
CA SER A 696 -46.66 32.83 3.98
C SER A 696 -46.76 31.42 4.63
N THR A 697 -47.08 30.39 3.85
CA THR A 697 -47.14 28.98 4.26
C THR A 697 -45.78 28.30 4.06
N GLY A 698 -45.11 28.03 5.17
CA GLY A 698 -43.70 27.58 5.30
C GLY A 698 -43.37 26.16 4.80
N GLY A 699 -43.54 25.91 3.50
CA GLY A 699 -43.00 24.73 2.83
C GLY A 699 -41.49 24.87 2.62
N ARG A 700 -40.72 23.86 3.04
CA ARG A 700 -39.26 23.88 2.88
C ARG A 700 -38.88 23.48 1.45
N ILE A 701 -38.19 24.39 0.75
CA ILE A 701 -37.70 24.18 -0.62
C ILE A 701 -36.21 23.84 -0.60
N VAL A 702 -35.81 22.85 -1.41
CA VAL A 702 -34.41 22.49 -1.66
C VAL A 702 -34.10 22.49 -3.15
N MET A 703 -32.84 22.78 -3.48
CA MET A 703 -32.32 22.69 -4.84
C MET A 703 -31.37 21.51 -4.92
N ALA A 704 -31.59 20.64 -5.89
CA ALA A 704 -30.75 19.48 -6.16
C ALA A 704 -29.60 19.82 -7.11
N LEU A 705 -28.61 18.93 -7.16
CA LEU A 705 -27.36 19.11 -7.92
C LEU A 705 -27.56 19.27 -9.44
N ASP A 706 -28.68 18.81 -9.98
CA ASP A 706 -29.07 18.98 -11.38
C ASP A 706 -29.81 20.31 -11.64
N GLY A 707 -29.92 21.17 -10.63
CA GLY A 707 -30.65 22.44 -10.67
C GLY A 707 -32.16 22.32 -10.42
N SER A 708 -32.69 21.10 -10.30
CA SER A 708 -34.12 20.89 -10.02
C SER A 708 -34.50 21.35 -8.62
N ARG A 709 -35.74 21.82 -8.45
CA ARG A 709 -36.26 22.37 -7.19
C ARG A 709 -37.37 21.48 -6.65
N TRP A 710 -37.32 21.20 -5.35
CA TRP A 710 -38.22 20.28 -4.68
C TRP A 710 -38.76 20.88 -3.39
N ALA A 711 -40.06 20.73 -3.16
CA ALA A 711 -40.66 20.94 -1.85
C ALA A 711 -40.65 19.62 -1.05
N LEU A 712 -40.19 19.67 0.20
CA LEU A 712 -40.27 18.54 1.12
C LEU A 712 -41.70 18.41 1.66
N GLY A 713 -42.28 17.21 1.59
CA GLY A 713 -43.59 16.94 2.18
C GLY A 713 -43.59 17.10 3.70
N THR A 714 -44.64 17.72 4.25
CA THR A 714 -44.91 17.74 5.69
C THR A 714 -45.53 16.40 6.10
N ALA A 715 -45.15 15.88 7.27
CA ALA A 715 -45.59 14.57 7.78
C ALA A 715 -47.12 14.44 7.97
N THR A 716 -47.91 15.49 7.71
CA THR A 716 -49.36 15.55 7.85
C THR A 716 -50.14 15.33 6.55
N ASP A 717 -49.50 15.33 5.38
CA ASP A 717 -50.19 15.20 4.07
C ASP A 717 -50.41 13.72 3.67
N THR A 718 -50.78 12.88 4.63
CA THR A 718 -51.29 11.53 4.32
C THR A 718 -52.79 11.52 4.01
N ASP A 719 -53.52 12.60 4.29
CA ASP A 719 -54.98 12.66 4.07
C ASP A 719 -55.44 14.01 3.49
N THR A 720 -55.31 14.21 2.17
CA THR A 720 -56.30 14.98 1.38
C THR A 720 -56.12 14.74 -0.13
N PRO A 721 -56.96 13.89 -0.75
CA PRO A 721 -56.99 13.73 -2.20
C PRO A 721 -57.94 14.76 -2.81
N SER A 722 -57.42 15.90 -3.25
CA SER A 722 -58.21 16.78 -4.14
C SER A 722 -57.33 17.62 -5.05
N LEU A 723 -56.94 17.03 -6.17
CA LEU A 723 -56.85 17.66 -7.49
C LEU A 723 -56.78 16.51 -8.52
N ASN A 724 -57.58 16.62 -9.58
CA ASN A 724 -57.89 15.56 -10.54
C ASN A 724 -56.66 14.84 -11.09
N TYR A 725 -56.43 13.61 -10.60
CA TYR A 725 -55.38 12.71 -11.08
C TYR A 725 -55.87 11.90 -12.28
N SER A 726 -55.69 12.45 -13.47
CA SER A 726 -55.75 11.71 -14.73
C SER A 726 -54.45 11.86 -15.50
N GLN A 727 -53.33 11.49 -14.87
CA GLN A 727 -52.02 11.16 -15.46
C GLN A 727 -51.19 10.54 -14.32
N ARG A 728 -50.56 9.37 -14.53
CA ARG A 728 -49.75 8.67 -13.52
C ARG A 728 -48.69 9.63 -12.93
N SER A 729 -48.85 10.12 -11.70
CA SER A 729 -47.75 10.83 -11.02
C SER A 729 -46.69 9.79 -10.66
N THR A 730 -45.50 9.99 -11.19
CA THR A 730 -44.30 9.31 -10.73
C THR A 730 -44.05 9.73 -9.28
N GLN A 731 -43.91 8.77 -8.36
CA GLN A 731 -43.56 9.08 -6.98
C GLN A 731 -42.08 9.47 -6.90
N VAL A 732 -41.77 10.50 -6.11
CA VAL A 732 -40.37 10.93 -5.88
C VAL A 732 -40.12 11.04 -4.38
N PHE A 733 -38.99 10.50 -3.93
CA PHE A 733 -38.56 10.52 -2.53
C PHE A 733 -37.17 11.10 -2.37
N GLY A 734 -36.96 11.82 -1.26
CA GLY A 734 -35.64 12.13 -0.75
C GLY A 734 -35.28 11.13 0.32
N ALA A 735 -34.31 10.26 0.06
CA ALA A 735 -33.83 9.24 1.00
C ALA A 735 -32.47 9.64 1.60
N LEU A 736 -32.35 9.56 2.92
CA LEU A 736 -31.13 9.90 3.66
C LEU A 736 -29.98 8.94 3.33
N LEU A 737 -28.83 9.47 2.94
CA LEU A 737 -27.58 8.70 2.82
C LEU A 737 -26.65 8.85 4.03
N GLY A 738 -26.80 9.94 4.79
CA GLY A 738 -26.04 10.20 6.01
C GLY A 738 -25.25 11.50 5.96
N TRP A 739 -24.37 11.67 6.95
CA TRP A 739 -23.48 12.82 7.05
C TRP A 739 -22.16 12.55 6.32
N THR A 740 -21.66 13.53 5.58
CA THR A 740 -20.30 13.47 5.00
C THR A 740 -19.43 14.61 5.49
N ASN A 741 -18.15 14.37 5.71
CA ASN A 741 -17.19 15.39 6.10
C ASN A 741 -16.20 15.66 4.97
N GLU A 742 -15.78 16.91 4.81
CA GLU A 742 -14.75 17.29 3.85
C GLU A 742 -13.40 16.71 4.27
N TYR A 743 -12.58 16.37 3.27
CA TYR A 743 -11.22 15.93 3.49
C TYR A 743 -10.24 16.86 2.78
N TYR A 744 -9.28 17.34 3.54
CA TYR A 744 -8.05 17.92 3.05
C TYR A 744 -6.91 16.95 3.42
N PRO A 745 -5.87 16.75 2.61
CA PRO A 745 -4.77 15.86 2.96
C PRO A 745 -4.34 16.01 4.43
N GLY A 746 -4.37 14.94 5.24
CA GLY A 746 -3.99 14.96 6.66
C GLY A 746 -4.90 15.77 7.62
N ILE A 747 -5.94 16.45 7.12
CA ILE A 747 -6.81 17.32 7.92
C ILE A 747 -8.29 17.02 7.59
N SER A 748 -9.12 16.97 8.63
CA SER A 748 -10.56 16.83 8.49
C SER A 748 -11.27 18.11 8.94
N PRO A 749 -11.49 19.09 8.05
CA PRO A 749 -12.16 20.34 8.38
C PRO A 749 -13.53 20.11 9.02
N LEU A 750 -13.93 21.00 9.92
CA LEU A 750 -15.26 20.94 10.51
C LEU A 750 -16.32 21.41 9.50
N THR A 751 -17.14 20.48 9.03
CA THR A 751 -18.29 20.78 8.18
C THR A 751 -19.57 20.99 8.99
N PHE A 752 -20.44 21.88 8.51
CA PHE A 752 -21.73 22.18 9.16
C PHE A 752 -22.95 21.92 8.26
N ASP A 753 -22.76 21.79 6.95
CA ASP A 753 -23.84 21.70 5.95
C ASP A 753 -23.59 20.57 4.94
N ASN A 754 -23.62 19.31 5.38
CA ASN A 754 -23.24 18.20 4.50
C ASN A 754 -23.98 16.87 4.79
N ILE A 755 -25.27 16.97 5.13
CA ILE A 755 -26.16 15.80 5.18
C ILE A 755 -26.62 15.51 3.75
N ARG A 756 -26.29 14.32 3.24
CA ARG A 756 -26.61 13.94 1.87
C ARG A 756 -27.95 13.22 1.78
N VAL A 757 -28.75 13.64 0.80
CA VAL A 757 -30.03 13.02 0.47
C VAL A 757 -30.03 12.65 -1.02
N VAL A 758 -30.38 11.41 -1.33
CA VAL A 758 -30.56 10.94 -2.70
C VAL A 758 -32.01 11.16 -3.14
N VAL A 759 -32.20 11.70 -4.35
CA VAL A 759 -33.51 11.84 -4.98
C VAL A 759 -33.80 10.59 -5.79
N LEU A 760 -34.83 9.86 -5.39
CA LEU A 760 -35.27 8.61 -6.00
C LEU A 760 -36.59 8.85 -6.73
N GLU A 761 -36.61 8.63 -8.05
CA GLU A 761 -37.81 8.75 -8.87
C GLU A 761 -38.30 7.37 -9.34
N GLU A 762 -39.58 7.10 -9.13
CA GLU A 762 -40.23 5.86 -9.54
C GLU A 762 -40.39 5.82 -11.06
N HIS A 763 -39.91 4.74 -11.69
CA HIS A 763 -40.07 4.50 -13.13
C HIS A 763 -40.90 3.24 -13.43
N ARG A 764 -41.02 2.33 -12.44
CA ARG A 764 -41.88 1.14 -12.45
C ARG A 764 -42.38 0.94 -11.02
N SER A 765 -43.54 0.31 -10.84
CA SER A 765 -44.14 0.04 -9.51
C SER A 765 -43.07 -0.46 -8.51
N ASP A 766 -42.85 0.30 -7.44
CA ASP A 766 -41.85 0.04 -6.38
C ASP A 766 -40.39 -0.08 -6.85
N HIS A 767 -40.09 0.42 -8.06
CA HIS A 767 -38.76 0.45 -8.66
C HIS A 767 -38.37 1.87 -9.01
N PHE A 768 -37.26 2.29 -8.42
CA PHE A 768 -36.78 3.66 -8.45
C PHE A 768 -35.45 3.74 -9.19
N HIS A 769 -35.10 4.95 -9.58
CA HIS A 769 -33.76 5.26 -10.03
C HIS A 769 -33.24 6.50 -9.32
N VAL A 770 -31.92 6.60 -9.18
CA VAL A 770 -31.29 7.83 -8.71
C VAL A 770 -31.45 8.87 -9.81
N ARG A 771 -32.12 9.98 -9.48
CA ARG A 771 -32.24 11.14 -10.35
C ARG A 771 -31.09 12.12 -10.11
N THR A 772 -30.85 12.46 -8.85
CA THR A 772 -29.90 13.50 -8.41
C THR A 772 -29.69 13.42 -6.90
N PHE A 773 -28.94 14.37 -6.33
CA PHE A 773 -28.70 14.51 -4.89
C PHE A 773 -28.95 15.95 -4.44
N PHE A 774 -29.22 16.15 -3.15
CA PHE A 774 -29.20 17.47 -2.53
C PHE A 774 -28.63 17.40 -1.11
N TYR A 775 -28.32 18.57 -0.54
CA TYR A 775 -27.73 18.70 0.79
C TYR A 775 -28.71 19.33 1.77
N LEU A 776 -28.69 18.82 3.01
CA LEU A 776 -29.36 19.38 4.16
C LEU A 776 -28.33 19.82 5.22
N ARG A 777 -28.77 20.73 6.10
CA ARG A 777 -27.96 21.40 7.12
C ARG A 777 -28.01 20.70 8.46
N ARG A 778 -27.00 20.92 9.31
CA ARG A 778 -26.92 20.31 10.64
C ARG A 778 -28.10 20.61 11.57
N ASN A 779 -28.73 21.78 11.47
CA ASN A 779 -29.88 22.11 12.31
C ASN A 779 -31.15 21.31 11.96
N GLU A 780 -31.10 20.46 10.94
CA GLU A 780 -32.24 19.73 10.37
C GLU A 780 -32.23 18.26 10.76
N VAL A 781 -31.17 17.83 11.47
CA VAL A 781 -31.02 16.47 12.01
C VAL A 781 -32.30 16.02 12.73
N ARG A 782 -32.89 16.87 13.59
CA ARG A 782 -34.13 16.52 14.32
C ARG A 782 -35.31 16.23 13.39
N SER A 783 -35.50 17.04 12.35
CA SER A 783 -36.56 16.80 11.37
C SER A 783 -36.31 15.57 10.51
N ILE A 784 -35.04 15.29 10.17
CA ILE A 784 -34.65 14.13 9.36
C ILE A 784 -34.83 12.82 10.15
N LEU A 785 -34.49 12.82 11.45
CA LEU A 785 -34.72 11.68 12.33
C LEU A 785 -36.21 11.37 12.55
N ALA A 786 -37.11 12.30 12.21
CA ALA A 786 -38.55 12.05 12.22
C ALA A 786 -39.08 11.46 10.90
N TRP A 787 -38.26 11.40 9.85
CA TRP A 787 -38.66 10.77 8.59
C TRP A 787 -38.89 9.27 8.78
N PRO A 788 -39.97 8.71 8.22
CA PRO A 788 -40.24 7.27 8.27
C PRO A 788 -39.15 6.51 7.52
N GLU A 789 -38.84 5.31 8.00
CA GLU A 789 -37.98 4.38 7.29
C GLU A 789 -38.77 3.70 6.17
N ARG A 790 -38.19 3.64 4.97
CA ARG A 790 -38.77 2.98 3.80
C ARG A 790 -37.70 2.16 3.08
N THR A 791 -38.11 1.04 2.52
CA THR A 791 -37.29 0.21 1.64
C THR A 791 -37.47 0.62 0.19
N PHE A 792 -36.36 0.74 -0.54
CA PHE A 792 -36.32 1.11 -1.95
C PHE A 792 -35.57 0.05 -2.74
N THR A 793 -36.08 -0.23 -3.95
CA THR A 793 -35.39 -1.04 -4.96
C THR A 793 -34.95 -0.11 -6.09
N VAL A 794 -33.65 0.16 -6.17
CA VAL A 794 -33.09 1.24 -6.98
C VAL A 794 -32.15 0.68 -8.06
N GLY A 795 -32.46 0.94 -9.33
CA GLY A 795 -31.69 0.47 -10.49
C GLY A 795 -31.81 1.41 -11.69
N GLY A 796 -31.27 1.01 -12.83
CA GLY A 796 -31.36 1.81 -14.05
C GLY A 796 -32.74 1.71 -14.72
N PRO A 797 -33.38 2.84 -15.09
CA PRO A 797 -34.65 2.81 -15.84
C PRO A 797 -34.48 2.28 -17.27
N ASP A 798 -33.26 2.37 -17.83
CA ASP A 798 -32.97 1.96 -19.20
C ASP A 798 -32.46 0.51 -19.27
N THR A 799 -32.84 -0.20 -20.33
CA THR A 799 -32.28 -1.52 -20.63
C THR A 799 -30.93 -1.40 -21.36
N PRO A 800 -29.99 -2.35 -21.20
CA PRO A 800 -28.72 -2.29 -21.93
C PRO A 800 -28.90 -2.22 -23.47
N ASN A 801 -29.96 -2.83 -24.01
CA ASN A 801 -30.22 -2.85 -25.46
C ASN A 801 -30.81 -1.54 -26.00
N SER A 802 -31.47 -0.72 -25.17
CA SER A 802 -32.07 0.55 -25.64
C SER A 802 -31.03 1.62 -25.97
N ILE A 803 -29.79 1.48 -25.50
CA ILE A 803 -28.70 2.43 -25.77
C ILE A 803 -28.10 2.24 -27.17
N ALA A 804 -28.23 1.05 -27.77
CA ALA A 804 -27.71 0.77 -29.12
C ALA A 804 -28.53 1.45 -30.24
N GLU A 805 -29.79 1.83 -29.99
CA GLU A 805 -30.70 2.37 -31.01
C GLU A 805 -31.02 3.87 -30.87
N THR A 806 -30.73 4.51 -29.74
CA THR A 806 -31.03 5.94 -29.53
C THR A 806 -29.77 6.81 -29.50
N GLY A 807 -29.12 6.95 -30.65
CA GLY A 807 -28.22 8.08 -30.95
C GLY A 807 -28.96 9.43 -31.12
N SER A 808 -30.27 9.46 -30.91
CA SER A 808 -31.09 10.65 -31.08
C SER A 808 -32.39 10.47 -30.31
N LEU A 809 -32.55 11.19 -29.20
CA LEU A 809 -33.82 11.73 -28.72
C LEU A 809 -33.50 12.77 -27.64
N GLN A 810 -33.52 14.03 -28.08
CA GLN A 810 -33.52 15.22 -27.24
C GLN A 810 -34.72 15.18 -26.29
N ARG A 811 -34.45 15.26 -25.00
CA ARG A 811 -35.33 15.99 -24.08
C ARG A 811 -34.50 17.16 -23.58
N VAL A 812 -34.89 18.37 -23.98
CA VAL A 812 -34.29 19.62 -23.52
C VAL A 812 -34.52 19.69 -22.01
N LEU A 813 -33.56 19.22 -21.23
CA LEU A 813 -33.44 19.64 -19.84
C LEU A 813 -33.02 21.12 -19.88
N PRO A 814 -33.56 21.98 -19.00
CA PRO A 814 -33.12 23.36 -18.91
C PRO A 814 -31.59 23.39 -18.72
N GLU A 815 -30.94 24.38 -19.33
CA GLU A 815 -29.50 24.56 -19.20
C GLU A 815 -29.10 24.41 -17.73
N PRO A 816 -28.18 23.49 -17.38
CA PRO A 816 -27.61 23.52 -16.06
C PRO A 816 -26.99 24.92 -15.92
N ALA A 817 -27.45 25.69 -14.94
CA ALA A 817 -26.68 26.84 -14.49
C ALA A 817 -25.39 26.27 -13.89
N ILE A 818 -24.38 26.03 -14.73
CA ILE A 818 -23.04 25.60 -14.30
C ILE A 818 -22.29 26.83 -13.75
N SER A 819 -22.96 27.62 -12.92
CA SER A 819 -22.37 28.74 -12.18
C SER A 819 -22.67 28.60 -10.68
N SER A 820 -21.65 28.14 -9.96
CA SER A 820 -21.46 28.17 -8.50
C SER A 820 -22.02 26.98 -7.68
N PRO A 821 -21.32 26.51 -6.63
CA PRO A 821 -21.48 25.17 -6.09
C PRO A 821 -22.67 25.13 -5.12
N LEU A 822 -23.62 24.22 -5.38
CA LEU A 822 -24.69 23.88 -4.44
C LEU A 822 -24.16 23.25 -3.13
N HIS A 823 -22.90 22.81 -3.13
CA HIS A 823 -22.15 22.44 -1.93
C HIS A 823 -21.36 23.65 -1.40
N ARG A 824 -21.76 24.20 -0.25
CA ARG A 824 -21.06 25.31 0.39
C ARG A 824 -19.82 24.77 1.11
N ARG A 825 -18.65 24.95 0.50
CA ARG A 825 -17.36 24.56 1.10
C ARG A 825 -17.17 25.19 2.48
N SER A 826 -16.57 24.46 3.42
CA SER A 826 -16.28 25.01 4.74
C SER A 826 -15.28 26.17 4.64
N SER A 827 -15.43 27.16 5.53
CA SER A 827 -14.48 28.28 5.62
C SER A 827 -13.07 27.83 6.00
N GLU A 828 -12.95 26.72 6.72
CA GLU A 828 -11.68 26.12 7.10
C GLU A 828 -10.98 25.50 5.89
N LEU A 829 -11.70 24.71 5.07
CA LEU A 829 -11.16 24.17 3.82
C LEU A 829 -10.65 25.30 2.92
N LEU A 830 -11.45 26.34 2.69
CA LEU A 830 -11.05 27.48 1.85
C LEU A 830 -9.78 28.19 2.35
N ARG A 831 -9.59 28.29 3.67
CA ARG A 831 -8.37 28.86 4.27
C ARG A 831 -7.15 27.97 4.04
N LEU A 832 -7.30 26.65 4.15
CA LEU A 832 -6.22 25.69 3.87
C LEU A 832 -5.80 25.76 2.39
N GLU A 833 -6.78 25.75 1.48
CA GLU A 833 -6.54 25.87 0.04
C GLU A 833 -5.83 27.19 -0.32
N GLU A 834 -6.24 28.31 0.29
CA GLU A 834 -5.60 29.62 0.08
C GLU A 834 -4.16 29.65 0.63
N ALA A 835 -3.93 29.10 1.82
CA ALA A 835 -2.61 29.03 2.44
C ALA A 835 -1.63 28.15 1.64
N ALA A 836 -2.11 27.03 1.07
CA ALA A 836 -1.32 26.18 0.18
C ALA A 836 -1.01 26.91 -1.13
N SER A 837 -2.02 27.51 -1.77
CA SER A 837 -1.84 28.29 -2.99
C SER A 837 -0.80 29.39 -2.82
N GLN A 838 -0.87 30.20 -1.75
CA GLN A 838 0.09 31.28 -1.52
C GLN A 838 1.55 30.79 -1.39
N ARG A 839 1.77 29.61 -0.80
CA ARG A 839 3.10 29.00 -0.68
C ARG A 839 3.58 28.39 -1.99
N ALA A 840 2.71 27.69 -2.72
CA ALA A 840 3.03 27.12 -4.02
C ALA A 840 3.53 28.18 -5.02
N HIS A 841 2.96 29.40 -4.97
CA HIS A 841 3.43 30.53 -5.80
C HIS A 841 4.86 30.99 -5.49
N ARG A 842 5.40 30.66 -4.31
CA ARG A 842 6.77 30.99 -3.89
C ARG A 842 7.74 29.81 -4.06
N ALA A 843 7.24 28.64 -4.47
CA ALA A 843 8.05 27.45 -4.64
C ALA A 843 8.92 27.54 -5.90
N LEU A 844 10.15 27.02 -5.80
CA LEU A 844 11.12 27.02 -6.89
C LEU A 844 11.10 25.68 -7.64
N PRO A 845 11.21 25.68 -8.99
CA PRO A 845 11.35 24.45 -9.77
C PRO A 845 12.60 23.66 -9.36
N GLN A 846 12.54 22.33 -9.39
CA GLN A 846 13.64 21.44 -8.98
C GLN A 846 14.91 21.73 -9.78
N ARG A 847 14.77 21.84 -11.10
CA ARG A 847 15.88 22.15 -12.02
C ARG A 847 16.64 23.45 -11.69
N VAL A 848 15.98 24.41 -11.05
CA VAL A 848 16.62 25.68 -10.66
C VAL A 848 17.53 25.42 -9.47
N LEU A 849 17.03 24.72 -8.45
CA LEU A 849 17.80 24.37 -7.27
C LEU A 849 18.99 23.46 -7.59
N GLU A 850 18.79 22.48 -8.48
CA GLU A 850 19.86 21.57 -8.91
C GLU A 850 20.99 22.28 -9.64
N ARG A 851 20.68 23.28 -10.50
CA ARG A 851 21.69 24.11 -11.16
C ARG A 851 22.47 24.98 -10.19
N PHE A 852 21.80 25.59 -9.21
CA PHE A 852 22.50 26.35 -8.16
C PHE A 852 23.49 25.47 -7.41
N CYS A 853 23.10 24.23 -7.08
CA CYS A 853 23.99 23.27 -6.43
C CYS A 853 25.19 22.88 -7.33
N GLU A 854 24.96 22.63 -8.63
CA GLU A 854 26.04 22.32 -9.58
C GLU A 854 27.03 23.48 -9.78
N ASP A 855 26.54 24.71 -9.95
CA ASP A 855 27.38 25.90 -10.15
C ASP A 855 28.25 26.19 -8.92
N ASP A 856 27.71 26.01 -7.71
CA ASP A 856 28.46 26.18 -6.47
C ASP A 856 29.47 25.06 -6.24
N LEU A 857 29.13 23.81 -6.56
CA LEU A 857 30.06 22.66 -6.53
C LEU A 857 31.25 22.86 -7.50
N GLN A 858 31.02 23.44 -8.67
CA GLN A 858 32.08 23.76 -9.64
C GLN A 858 33.00 24.89 -9.16
N ARG A 859 32.51 25.81 -8.32
CA ARG A 859 33.32 26.94 -7.80
C ARG A 859 34.23 26.56 -6.64
N HIS A 860 33.90 25.52 -5.88
CA HIS A 860 34.53 25.26 -4.57
C HIS A 860 35.24 23.91 -4.45
N HIS A 861 35.66 23.30 -5.57
CA HIS A 861 36.49 22.09 -5.69
C HIS A 861 36.87 21.41 -4.35
N SER A 862 36.04 20.44 -3.94
CA SER A 862 36.27 19.49 -2.84
C SER A 862 36.44 20.09 -1.43
N GLU A 863 35.32 20.46 -0.80
CA GLU A 863 35.03 20.32 0.65
C GLU A 863 33.52 20.63 0.85
N PHE A 864 32.77 19.80 1.56
CA PHE A 864 31.31 19.94 1.72
C PHE A 864 30.96 20.90 2.87
N TYR A 865 30.28 22.03 2.57
CA TYR A 865 29.18 22.60 3.37
C TYR A 865 28.22 23.42 2.48
N VAL A 866 26.91 23.31 2.73
CA VAL A 866 25.81 23.97 1.99
C VAL A 866 25.83 25.49 2.19
N TRP A 867 25.69 26.25 1.08
CA TRP A 867 25.72 27.72 1.06
C TRP A 867 24.41 28.37 1.56
N THR A 868 24.58 29.62 2.00
CA THR A 868 23.88 30.34 3.06
C THR A 868 22.65 31.15 2.64
N GLY A 869 21.68 31.19 3.55
CA GLY A 869 20.50 32.04 3.49
C GLY A 869 20.82 33.52 3.23
N MET A 870 20.04 34.12 2.34
CA MET A 870 20.10 35.56 2.07
C MET A 870 19.41 36.33 3.19
N ASN A 871 20.20 37.11 3.96
CA ASN A 871 19.94 38.49 4.42
C ASN A 871 20.71 38.82 5.73
N VAL A 872 22.01 39.15 5.70
CA VAL A 872 22.67 39.85 6.83
C VAL A 872 23.74 40.87 6.37
N PRO A 873 23.78 42.10 6.94
CA PRO A 873 24.83 43.12 6.75
C PRO A 873 26.22 42.76 7.34
N PRO A 874 27.29 43.50 6.96
CA PRO A 874 28.68 43.04 6.96
C PRO A 874 29.36 42.77 8.32
N GLU A 875 28.87 43.35 9.42
CA GLU A 875 29.65 43.43 10.68
C GLU A 875 29.51 42.24 11.66
N HIS A 876 28.68 41.24 11.37
CA HIS A 876 28.48 40.07 12.25
C HIS A 876 28.71 38.71 11.56
N HIS A 877 29.63 38.67 10.59
CA HIS A 877 30.14 37.43 10.02
C HIS A 877 30.99 36.68 11.05
N ASN A 878 30.38 35.77 11.83
CA ASN A 878 31.12 34.73 12.55
C ASN A 878 30.78 33.37 11.95
N TRP A 879 31.66 32.95 11.06
CA TRP A 879 31.82 31.59 10.55
C TRP A 879 32.88 30.88 11.41
N THR A 880 32.78 29.55 11.61
CA THR A 880 33.86 28.52 11.49
C THR A 880 33.56 27.22 12.27
N LEU A 881 34.13 26.03 11.96
CA LEU A 881 35.29 25.59 11.12
C LEU A 881 35.00 24.13 10.69
N VAL A 882 35.40 23.56 9.55
CA VAL A 882 36.63 23.66 8.74
C VAL A 882 36.27 23.81 7.28
#